data_AF-A0A8J5RJT5-F1
#
_entry.id   AF-A0A8J5RJT5-F1
#
_cell.length_a   1.000
_cell.length_b   1.000
_cell.length_c   1.000
_cell.angle_alpha   90.00
_cell.angle_beta   90.00
_cell.angle_gamma   90.00
#
_symmetry.space_group_name_H-M   'P 1'
#
loop_
_entity.id
_entity.type
_entity.pdbx_description
1 polymer ?
#
loop_
_entity_poly.entity_id
_entity_poly.type
_entity_poly.pdbx_seq_one_letter_code
_entity_poly.pdbx_strand_id
1 'polypeptide(L)'
;MKFMAGEQVLAKPPNIDEFQKGKILMARGDKYVIQFESGKEHTVLENNIQPERPSRSTARTIKGKLYKSPLRKSPGRKSPSRRSPSRRSPGRRSPGRSPGRPKRLIKITPKQSDDEKSFKTDSQSTMSESDDVAELMPLQSRLKDQSAPTATRRSVRILNNMLKDSSVSLRGIDRAVSLPVERKAIMYDYLADTKERGFSVQREPDIQKLYYEEEVLPDSSTTEKTKKKEKEQEKSLEIELVSKPQEWLGWIGAICLTILLPCAIILPQISCQNNKCLLPGLKFSTKLQSYFNLYAALAYISFLLVVALSSFLPLGSVVDGMQMRSGKLQYRLNGAHTLLLVLVSYKTAEIFGIDITNFIIDNLLRFSVLSWITGTILSIALFIKGGRIPVSTANIYGSTNNFIYDFWQGREINPRVLKLDIKMLLSRVSVIGTMVIIIAVMLKSSEDVDFGGLSNFKDLVALKAFLDLNPTIMTVGLMLTFYCFDYLYFEDVTLTSFRVLYEGTGYMTCVAGLIYPFLVTLGPRYLLAQEVNNTSPWMLGFLIFVFCVGYFIYRFSNLQKNNFRRNPFSQESLRLETLSTNKGKKIIISGFWGLIRHPNYLGDILMNWAMVLVTLNNDLVLYWSALCCTLVLAHRALRDNSRCHKRYGAAWENYCLRVRSLIFKRIF
;
A
#
# COMPACT_ATOMS: atom_id res chain seq x y z
N MET A 1 -5.10 43.28 34.95
CA MET A 1 -3.85 44.07 34.93
C MET A 1 -2.81 43.24 34.20
N LYS A 2 -2.17 43.78 33.16
CA LYS A 2 -1.15 43.04 32.38
C LYS A 2 0.25 43.02 33.01
N PHE A 3 0.54 43.94 33.92
CA PHE A 3 1.86 44.12 34.51
C PHE A 3 1.75 44.22 36.04
N MET A 4 2.80 43.80 36.75
CA MET A 4 2.82 43.74 38.22
C MET A 4 3.59 44.91 38.84
N ALA A 5 3.24 45.28 40.07
CA ALA A 5 4.04 46.23 40.84
C ALA A 5 5.43 45.64 41.12
N GLY A 6 6.48 46.44 40.89
CA GLY A 6 7.88 46.04 40.95
C GLY A 6 8.51 45.66 39.60
N GLU A 7 7.72 45.47 38.55
CA GLU A 7 8.20 45.04 37.22
C GLU A 7 8.88 46.19 36.45
N GLN A 8 9.94 45.89 35.70
CA GLN A 8 10.61 46.83 34.80
C GLN A 8 9.98 46.76 33.40
N VAL A 9 9.55 47.92 32.90
CA VAL A 9 8.80 48.05 31.65
C VAL A 9 9.29 49.26 30.85
N LEU A 10 9.04 49.22 29.55
CA LEU A 10 9.17 50.37 28.68
C LEU A 10 7.84 51.10 28.64
N ALA A 11 7.79 52.33 29.15
CA ALA A 11 6.57 53.14 29.21
C ALA A 11 6.77 54.50 28.55
N LYS A 12 5.68 55.10 28.09
CA LYS A 12 5.69 56.40 27.40
C LYS A 12 5.23 57.53 28.34
N PRO A 13 6.09 58.49 28.73
CA PRO A 13 5.69 59.63 29.55
C PRO A 13 4.66 60.52 28.83
N PRO A 14 3.81 61.29 29.56
CA PRO A 14 2.76 62.09 28.94
C PRO A 14 3.25 63.21 28.01
N ASN A 15 4.51 63.64 28.14
CA ASN A 15 5.10 64.77 27.40
C ASN A 15 6.17 64.35 26.37
N ILE A 16 6.43 63.06 26.18
CA ILE A 16 7.50 62.54 25.30
C ILE A 16 6.95 61.39 24.47
N ASP A 17 7.19 61.42 23.16
CA ASP A 17 6.57 60.44 22.25
C ASP A 17 7.27 59.07 22.19
N GLU A 18 8.44 58.95 22.82
CA GLU A 18 9.29 57.77 22.89
C GLU A 18 9.08 56.94 24.18
N PHE A 19 9.40 55.64 24.09
CA PHE A 19 9.36 54.73 25.24
C PHE A 19 10.66 54.81 26.06
N GLN A 20 10.52 55.06 27.36
CA GLN A 20 11.61 55.09 28.33
C GLN A 20 11.46 53.94 29.33
N LYS A 21 12.58 53.50 29.91
CA LYS A 21 12.56 52.49 30.98
C LYS A 21 12.03 53.08 32.27
N GLY A 22 11.16 52.32 32.92
CA GLY A 22 10.64 52.65 34.24
C GLY A 22 10.19 51.42 35.01
N LYS A 23 10.10 51.57 36.32
CA LYS A 23 9.64 50.54 37.24
C LYS A 23 8.23 50.87 37.70
N ILE A 24 7.31 49.90 37.61
CA ILE A 24 5.93 50.08 38.09
C ILE A 24 5.97 50.10 39.62
N LEU A 25 5.47 51.17 40.24
CA LEU A 25 5.32 51.27 41.70
C LEU A 25 3.96 50.78 42.17
N MET A 26 2.89 51.13 41.44
CA MET A 26 1.51 50.76 41.80
C MET A 26 0.65 50.64 40.55
N ALA A 27 -0.20 49.59 40.49
CA ALA A 27 -1.21 49.39 39.45
C ALA A 27 -2.60 49.51 40.08
N ARG A 28 -3.50 50.32 39.49
CA ARG A 28 -4.87 50.50 39.98
C ARG A 28 -5.85 50.59 38.81
N GLY A 29 -6.39 49.43 38.41
CA GLY A 29 -7.14 49.29 37.17
C GLY A 29 -6.23 49.49 35.96
N ASP A 30 -6.66 50.30 35.01
CA ASP A 30 -5.93 50.54 33.75
C ASP A 30 -4.86 51.63 33.86
N LYS A 31 -4.62 52.16 35.07
CA LYS A 31 -3.63 53.21 35.38
C LYS A 31 -2.50 52.64 36.23
N TYR A 32 -1.27 52.92 35.82
CA TYR A 32 -0.03 52.46 36.44
C TYR A 32 0.84 53.67 36.81
N VAL A 33 1.30 53.74 38.05
CA VAL A 33 2.29 54.73 38.49
C VAL A 33 3.68 54.14 38.22
N ILE A 34 4.46 54.83 37.38
CA ILE A 34 5.76 54.36 36.90
C ILE A 34 6.82 55.38 37.26
N GLN A 35 7.89 54.92 37.91
CA GLN A 35 9.09 55.70 38.17
C GLN A 35 10.09 55.46 37.03
N PHE A 36 10.40 56.50 36.27
CA PHE A 36 11.36 56.43 35.17
C PHE A 36 12.81 56.52 35.69
N GLU A 37 13.79 56.08 34.89
CA GLU A 37 15.23 56.16 35.25
C GLU A 37 15.71 57.59 35.55
N SER A 38 14.98 58.62 35.09
CA SER A 38 15.18 60.04 35.42
C SER A 38 14.71 60.44 36.83
N GLY A 39 14.22 59.49 37.65
CA GLY A 39 13.73 59.69 39.01
C GLY A 39 12.33 60.28 39.13
N LYS A 40 11.69 60.65 38.01
CA LYS A 40 10.34 61.22 37.99
C LYS A 40 9.28 60.13 37.91
N GLU A 41 8.20 60.31 38.67
CA GLU A 41 7.02 59.44 38.68
C GLU A 41 5.90 60.02 37.84
N HIS A 42 5.33 59.21 36.95
CA HIS A 42 4.14 59.59 36.17
C HIS A 42 3.12 58.45 36.11
N THR A 43 1.85 58.81 36.07
CA THR A 43 0.74 57.88 35.88
C THR A 43 0.48 57.66 34.40
N VAL A 44 0.63 56.42 33.94
CA VAL A 44 0.54 56.00 32.54
C VAL A 44 -0.62 54.99 32.37
N LEU A 45 -1.31 55.02 31.24
CA LEU A 45 -2.38 54.07 30.90
C LEU A 45 -1.80 52.76 30.34
N GLU A 46 -2.49 51.62 30.53
CA GLU A 46 -1.99 50.29 30.13
C GLU A 46 -1.52 50.20 28.67
N ASN A 47 -2.20 50.90 27.75
CA ASN A 47 -1.87 50.91 26.31
C ASN A 47 -0.52 51.56 25.98
N ASN A 48 0.05 52.33 26.90
CA ASN A 48 1.31 53.06 26.74
C ASN A 48 2.48 52.37 27.46
N ILE A 49 2.36 51.07 27.75
CA ILE A 49 3.34 50.24 28.46
C ILE A 49 3.67 49.00 27.61
N GLN A 50 4.95 48.67 27.49
CA GLN A 50 5.47 47.50 26.80
C GLN A 50 6.42 46.69 27.71
N PRO A 51 6.39 45.35 27.65
CA PRO A 51 7.32 44.52 28.43
C PRO A 51 8.76 44.69 27.94
N GLU A 52 9.70 44.91 28.86
CA GLU A 52 11.12 44.97 28.52
C GLU A 52 11.62 43.57 28.11
N ARG A 53 12.10 43.42 26.87
CA ARG A 53 12.67 42.16 26.37
C ARG A 53 14.19 42.18 26.54
N PRO A 54 14.81 41.23 27.27
CA PRO A 54 16.26 41.18 27.38
C PRO A 54 16.91 40.90 26.02
N SER A 55 17.93 41.68 25.68
CA SER A 55 18.68 41.54 24.43
C SER A 55 19.46 40.23 24.42
N ARG A 56 19.39 39.49 23.30
CA ARG A 56 20.09 38.20 23.12
C ARG A 56 21.61 38.39 23.23
N SER A 57 22.21 37.81 24.27
CA SER A 57 23.66 37.75 24.43
C SER A 57 24.33 36.86 23.37
N THR A 58 25.50 37.28 22.91
CA THR A 58 26.36 36.58 21.94
C THR A 58 26.79 35.18 22.41
N ALA A 59 26.79 34.21 21.49
CA ALA A 59 27.11 32.81 21.79
C ALA A 59 28.59 32.60 22.18
N ARG A 60 28.82 31.72 23.16
CA ARG A 60 30.16 31.31 23.63
C ARG A 60 30.95 30.60 22.54
N THR A 61 32.18 31.04 22.33
CA THR A 61 33.22 30.32 21.59
C THR A 61 33.67 29.08 22.37
N ILE A 62 33.69 27.91 21.72
CA ILE A 62 34.33 26.70 22.25
C ILE A 62 35.57 26.40 21.40
N LYS A 63 36.73 26.28 22.06
CA LYS A 63 37.99 25.87 21.42
C LYS A 63 37.94 24.39 21.05
N GLY A 64 38.16 24.06 19.79
CA GLY A 64 38.33 22.68 19.28
C GLY A 64 39.46 22.64 18.24
N LYS A 65 40.30 21.61 18.30
CA LYS A 65 41.60 21.54 17.58
C LYS A 65 41.47 21.56 16.06
N LEU A 66 42.37 22.27 15.37
CA LEU A 66 42.56 22.15 13.93
C LEU A 66 43.15 20.77 13.55
N TYR A 67 42.58 20.16 12.52
CA TYR A 67 43.34 19.39 11.53
C TYR A 67 43.07 20.01 10.15
N LYS A 68 44.13 20.33 9.41
CA LYS A 68 44.04 20.93 8.07
C LYS A 68 43.88 19.83 7.02
N SER A 69 42.92 19.99 6.11
CA SER A 69 42.90 19.37 4.79
C SER A 69 42.55 20.44 3.73
N PRO A 70 43.08 20.33 2.49
CA PRO A 70 43.25 21.50 1.62
C PRO A 70 41.99 21.93 0.84
N LEU A 71 41.94 23.22 0.48
CA LEU A 71 40.86 23.83 -0.30
C LEU A 71 40.75 23.20 -1.70
N ARG A 72 39.54 22.78 -2.07
CA ARG A 72 39.17 22.49 -3.46
C ARG A 72 38.38 23.66 -4.04
N LYS A 73 39.00 24.46 -4.91
CA LYS A 73 38.33 25.56 -5.64
C LYS A 73 37.26 24.99 -6.58
N SER A 74 36.03 25.50 -6.49
CA SER A 74 34.97 25.29 -7.48
C SER A 74 34.92 26.48 -8.46
N PRO A 75 34.92 26.26 -9.79
CA PRO A 75 34.85 27.34 -10.77
C PRO A 75 33.42 27.90 -10.91
N GLY A 76 33.31 29.20 -11.14
CA GLY A 76 32.04 29.92 -11.18
C GLY A 76 31.19 29.66 -12.43
N ARG A 77 29.86 29.73 -12.25
CA ARG A 77 28.88 29.74 -13.35
C ARG A 77 29.07 30.98 -14.23
N LYS A 78 29.18 30.78 -15.55
CA LYS A 78 28.90 31.82 -16.57
C LYS A 78 27.68 31.42 -17.39
N SER A 79 26.73 32.35 -17.51
CA SER A 79 25.54 32.23 -18.35
C SER A 79 25.82 32.78 -19.76
N PRO A 80 25.41 32.13 -20.86
CA PRO A 80 25.45 32.73 -22.19
C PRO A 80 24.19 33.58 -22.47
N SER A 81 24.41 34.72 -23.13
CA SER A 81 23.38 35.69 -23.52
C SER A 81 22.66 35.34 -24.83
N ARG A 82 21.38 35.74 -24.95
CA ARG A 82 20.64 35.77 -26.23
C ARG A 82 21.31 36.69 -27.25
N ARG A 83 21.34 36.29 -28.54
CA ARG A 83 21.24 37.18 -29.71
C ARG A 83 20.61 36.44 -30.89
N SER A 84 19.70 37.12 -31.59
CA SER A 84 19.00 36.64 -32.79
C SER A 84 19.67 37.16 -34.06
N PRO A 85 19.38 36.56 -35.23
CA PRO A 85 19.27 37.35 -36.46
C PRO A 85 17.99 37.06 -37.27
N SER A 86 17.76 37.88 -38.30
CA SER A 86 16.49 38.09 -39.01
C SER A 86 16.45 37.57 -40.46
N ARG A 87 15.24 37.60 -41.04
CA ARG A 87 14.85 37.16 -42.41
C ARG A 87 15.66 37.79 -43.57
N ARG A 88 15.87 37.04 -44.66
CA ARG A 88 15.28 37.27 -46.02
C ARG A 88 15.66 36.18 -47.04
N SER A 89 14.94 36.10 -48.16
CA SER A 89 14.97 35.03 -49.18
C SER A 89 15.20 35.55 -50.62
N PRO A 90 15.56 34.66 -51.57
CA PRO A 90 14.85 34.47 -52.86
C PRO A 90 14.71 32.96 -53.27
N GLY A 91 14.09 32.54 -54.39
CA GLY A 91 13.22 33.30 -55.32
C GLY A 91 12.79 32.62 -56.66
N ARG A 92 11.87 31.64 -56.63
CA ARG A 92 10.73 31.47 -57.60
C ARG A 92 10.97 31.03 -59.08
N ARG A 93 10.35 29.90 -59.51
CA ARG A 93 9.44 29.76 -60.71
C ARG A 93 8.89 28.32 -60.91
N SER A 94 7.77 28.19 -61.62
CA SER A 94 6.94 26.98 -61.94
C SER A 94 6.69 26.91 -63.48
N PRO A 95 5.95 25.96 -64.15
CA PRO A 95 4.52 25.61 -63.88
C PRO A 95 3.92 24.24 -64.36
N GLY A 96 2.66 23.95 -63.95
CA GLY A 96 1.66 23.11 -64.67
C GLY A 96 1.35 21.73 -64.07
N ARG A 97 0.11 21.19 -64.03
CA ARG A 97 -1.25 21.61 -64.47
C ARG A 97 -2.33 21.06 -63.49
N SER A 98 -3.52 21.66 -63.47
CA SER A 98 -4.80 21.17 -62.87
C SER A 98 -5.81 20.86 -64.02
N PRO A 99 -7.10 20.41 -63.87
CA PRO A 99 -8.11 20.51 -62.78
C PRO A 99 -8.77 19.14 -62.41
N GLY A 100 -9.89 18.97 -61.66
CA GLY A 100 -10.86 19.88 -61.02
C GLY A 100 -11.87 19.16 -60.09
N ARG A 101 -12.69 19.94 -59.36
CA ARG A 101 -13.79 19.54 -58.44
C ARG A 101 -15.09 19.16 -59.22
N PRO A 102 -16.25 18.71 -58.64
CA PRO A 102 -16.77 18.99 -57.29
C PRO A 102 -17.50 17.86 -56.51
N LYS A 103 -17.94 18.18 -55.28
CA LYS A 103 -18.99 17.45 -54.54
C LYS A 103 -20.38 17.97 -54.93
N ARG A 104 -21.43 17.14 -54.89
CA ARG A 104 -22.83 17.58 -54.80
C ARG A 104 -23.65 16.62 -53.92
N LEU A 105 -24.58 17.19 -53.14
CA LEU A 105 -25.66 16.48 -52.45
C LEU A 105 -26.84 16.28 -53.44
N ILE A 106 -27.70 15.27 -53.22
CA ILE A 106 -29.17 15.40 -53.18
C ILE A 106 -29.84 14.07 -52.73
N LYS A 107 -31.05 14.26 -52.19
CA LYS A 107 -31.96 13.48 -51.35
C LYS A 107 -32.88 12.48 -52.12
N ILE A 108 -33.56 11.60 -51.36
CA ILE A 108 -34.92 10.99 -51.58
C ILE A 108 -35.04 9.63 -52.35
N THR A 109 -35.17 8.54 -51.55
CA THR A 109 -36.25 7.49 -51.43
C THR A 109 -37.33 7.25 -52.54
N PRO A 110 -38.16 6.17 -52.49
CA PRO A 110 -37.91 4.74 -52.21
C PRO A 110 -38.74 3.76 -53.11
N LYS A 111 -38.58 2.43 -52.96
CA LYS A 111 -39.57 1.32 -53.19
C LYS A 111 -38.85 -0.03 -52.94
N GLN A 112 -39.45 -1.19 -52.68
CA GLN A 112 -40.69 -1.68 -52.04
C GLN A 112 -40.85 -3.14 -52.50
N SER A 113 -41.05 -4.09 -51.56
CA SER A 113 -41.60 -5.46 -51.70
C SER A 113 -40.79 -6.49 -50.89
N ASP A 114 -41.34 -7.53 -50.25
CA ASP A 114 -42.64 -7.77 -49.61
C ASP A 114 -42.43 -9.03 -48.73
N ASP A 115 -43.16 -9.16 -47.61
CA ASP A 115 -43.90 -10.38 -47.20
C ASP A 115 -44.32 -10.35 -45.71
N GLU A 116 -45.49 -10.91 -45.46
CA GLU A 116 -46.30 -10.71 -44.26
C GLU A 116 -46.08 -11.77 -43.16
N LYS A 117 -46.37 -11.42 -41.90
CA LYS A 117 -47.60 -11.92 -41.24
C LYS A 117 -47.98 -11.17 -39.95
N SER A 118 -49.28 -11.23 -39.66
CA SER A 118 -50.06 -10.42 -38.73
C SER A 118 -50.06 -10.98 -37.28
N PHE A 119 -50.36 -10.20 -36.23
CA PHE A 119 -51.73 -9.87 -35.80
C PHE A 119 -51.78 -8.72 -34.74
N LYS A 120 -52.76 -7.82 -34.89
CA LYS A 120 -53.67 -7.15 -33.90
C LYS A 120 -53.23 -6.99 -32.42
N THR A 121 -53.53 -5.95 -31.63
CA THR A 121 -54.26 -4.63 -31.69
C THR A 121 -53.99 -3.92 -30.32
N ASP A 122 -54.29 -2.65 -30.00
CA ASP A 122 -55.03 -1.55 -30.65
C ASP A 122 -54.60 -0.14 -30.13
N SER A 123 -55.27 0.91 -30.64
CA SER A 123 -55.74 2.20 -30.06
C SER A 123 -55.12 2.85 -28.78
N GLN A 124 -55.06 4.19 -28.62
CA GLN A 124 -55.35 5.35 -29.50
C GLN A 124 -54.74 6.67 -28.96
N SER A 125 -54.44 7.62 -29.88
CA SER A 125 -54.43 9.13 -29.83
C SER A 125 -54.26 9.92 -28.49
N THR A 126 -53.64 11.12 -28.44
CA THR A 126 -53.84 12.30 -29.32
C THR A 126 -52.69 13.34 -29.21
N MET A 127 -52.11 13.72 -30.36
CA MET A 127 -51.85 15.08 -30.92
C MET A 127 -52.28 16.34 -30.11
N SER A 128 -51.74 17.57 -30.28
CA SER A 128 -51.14 18.26 -31.46
C SER A 128 -50.22 19.48 -31.10
N GLU A 129 -49.24 19.80 -31.98
CA GLU A 129 -48.85 21.09 -32.64
C GLU A 129 -48.93 22.46 -31.89
N SER A 130 -48.16 23.54 -32.18
CA SER A 130 -47.29 23.95 -33.33
C SER A 130 -46.21 25.01 -32.93
N ASP A 131 -45.28 25.34 -33.85
CA ASP A 131 -44.15 26.31 -33.72
C ASP A 131 -44.50 27.78 -34.09
N ASP A 132 -43.64 28.78 -33.74
CA ASP A 132 -43.19 29.82 -34.70
C ASP A 132 -41.99 30.74 -34.27
N VAL A 133 -40.97 30.76 -35.15
CA VAL A 133 -39.99 31.77 -35.66
C VAL A 133 -39.54 33.07 -34.89
N ALA A 134 -38.20 33.22 -34.76
CA ALA A 134 -37.21 34.35 -34.93
C ALA A 134 -37.60 35.89 -34.78
N GLU A 135 -36.72 36.91 -34.66
CA GLU A 135 -35.25 37.09 -34.73
C GLU A 135 -34.79 38.45 -34.05
N LEU A 136 -33.48 38.79 -34.11
CA LEU A 136 -32.78 40.08 -33.89
C LEU A 136 -31.94 40.34 -32.61
N MET A 137 -30.82 41.07 -32.82
CA MET A 137 -29.66 41.33 -31.94
C MET A 137 -29.49 42.87 -31.74
N PRO A 138 -28.67 43.44 -30.81
CA PRO A 138 -27.19 43.36 -30.90
C PRO A 138 -26.36 43.55 -29.59
N LEU A 139 -25.02 43.55 -29.74
CA LEU A 139 -24.03 43.87 -28.70
C LEU A 139 -23.80 45.37 -28.51
N GLN A 140 -23.80 45.87 -27.25
CA GLN A 140 -22.75 46.79 -26.72
C GLN A 140 -22.97 47.16 -25.24
N SER A 141 -22.10 46.66 -24.35
CA SER A 141 -21.48 47.42 -23.24
C SER A 141 -20.57 46.51 -22.41
N ARG A 142 -19.30 46.89 -22.31
CA ARG A 142 -18.30 46.29 -21.42
C ARG A 142 -17.74 47.38 -20.52
N LEU A 143 -17.32 46.97 -19.32
CA LEU A 143 -16.39 47.62 -18.37
C LEU A 143 -16.95 48.60 -17.33
N LYS A 144 -16.44 48.37 -16.10
CA LYS A 144 -16.60 49.02 -14.79
C LYS A 144 -17.75 48.51 -13.91
N ASP A 145 -17.55 48.21 -12.62
CA ASP A 145 -16.31 47.97 -11.85
C ASP A 145 -16.64 47.11 -10.60
N GLN A 146 -15.68 46.30 -10.15
CA GLN A 146 -15.42 45.80 -8.77
C GLN A 146 -16.53 45.26 -7.80
N SER A 147 -16.11 44.23 -7.05
CA SER A 147 -16.52 43.86 -5.67
C SER A 147 -17.95 43.36 -5.32
N ALA A 148 -18.09 42.03 -5.22
CA ALA A 148 -19.13 41.29 -4.45
C ALA A 148 -20.61 41.59 -4.89
N PRO A 149 -21.68 41.16 -4.18
CA PRO A 149 -21.83 40.16 -3.11
C PRO A 149 -22.99 39.14 -3.33
N THR A 150 -23.36 38.42 -2.25
CA THR A 150 -24.72 37.86 -1.97
C THR A 150 -25.13 36.51 -2.60
N ALA A 151 -24.90 35.42 -1.86
CA ALA A 151 -25.67 34.19 -2.04
C ALA A 151 -27.11 34.37 -1.49
N THR A 152 -28.13 34.20 -2.34
CA THR A 152 -29.52 34.42 -1.94
C THR A 152 -30.11 33.24 -1.17
N ARG A 153 -31.07 33.55 -0.28
CA ARG A 153 -31.81 32.67 0.65
C ARG A 153 -32.51 31.45 0.00
N ARG A 154 -32.51 31.37 -1.34
CA ARG A 154 -33.10 30.29 -2.16
C ARG A 154 -32.19 29.05 -2.26
N SER A 155 -30.87 29.23 -2.19
CA SER A 155 -29.87 28.13 -2.26
C SER A 155 -29.94 27.19 -1.06
N VAL A 156 -30.09 27.74 0.15
CA VAL A 156 -30.24 26.99 1.42
C VAL A 156 -31.51 26.13 1.43
N ARG A 157 -32.59 26.59 0.76
CA ARG A 157 -33.87 25.86 0.70
C ARG A 157 -33.80 24.63 -0.20
N ILE A 158 -33.03 24.68 -1.28
CA ILE A 158 -32.78 23.52 -2.16
C ILE A 158 -31.96 22.46 -1.41
N LEU A 159 -30.94 22.87 -0.66
CA LEU A 159 -30.15 21.94 0.16
C LEU A 159 -31.00 21.24 1.24
N ASN A 160 -31.88 21.99 1.92
CA ASN A 160 -32.77 21.41 2.94
C ASN A 160 -33.88 20.52 2.35
N ASN A 161 -34.39 20.79 1.14
CA ASN A 161 -35.35 19.89 0.51
C ASN A 161 -34.69 18.58 0.03
N MET A 162 -33.47 18.63 -0.50
CA MET A 162 -32.71 17.41 -0.85
C MET A 162 -32.34 16.55 0.38
N LEU A 163 -32.30 17.14 1.58
CA LEU A 163 -32.15 16.41 2.85
C LEU A 163 -33.49 15.90 3.43
N LYS A 164 -34.63 16.28 2.85
CA LYS A 164 -35.97 15.90 3.34
C LYS A 164 -36.61 14.78 2.52
N ASP A 165 -36.31 14.69 1.22
CA ASP A 165 -36.88 13.67 0.32
C ASP A 165 -36.21 12.29 0.42
N SER A 166 -35.20 12.11 1.29
CA SER A 166 -34.57 10.80 1.54
C SER A 166 -35.32 9.91 2.54
N SER A 167 -36.57 10.22 2.88
CA SER A 167 -37.43 9.38 3.75
C SER A 167 -38.38 8.48 2.94
N VAL A 168 -37.82 7.57 2.14
CA VAL A 168 -38.59 6.50 1.47
C VAL A 168 -38.19 5.14 2.04
N SER A 169 -39.21 4.31 2.29
CA SER A 169 -39.14 3.02 2.99
C SER A 169 -38.12 2.04 2.39
N LEU A 170 -37.10 1.68 3.17
CA LEU A 170 -36.30 0.47 2.98
C LEU A 170 -36.61 -0.54 4.09
N ARG A 171 -37.71 -1.28 3.94
CA ARG A 171 -37.93 -2.52 4.70
C ARG A 171 -37.04 -3.62 4.12
N GLY A 172 -36.13 -4.16 4.94
CA GLY A 172 -35.51 -5.47 4.72
C GLY A 172 -34.26 -5.53 3.83
N ILE A 173 -33.15 -4.92 4.25
CA ILE A 173 -31.79 -5.30 3.78
C ILE A 173 -30.83 -5.32 4.99
N ASP A 174 -29.99 -6.37 5.10
CA ASP A 174 -29.03 -6.58 6.20
C ASP A 174 -28.13 -5.33 6.43
N ARG A 175 -28.20 -4.75 7.64
CA ARG A 175 -27.24 -3.73 8.09
C ARG A 175 -25.86 -4.36 8.34
N ALA A 176 -24.92 -4.14 7.42
CA ALA A 176 -23.53 -4.55 7.60
C ALA A 176 -22.74 -3.53 8.43
N VAL A 177 -22.66 -3.80 9.75
CA VAL A 177 -21.61 -3.47 10.72
C VAL A 177 -20.78 -2.20 10.50
N SER A 178 -20.86 -1.28 11.47
CA SER A 178 -20.07 -0.05 11.48
C SER A 178 -18.60 -0.31 11.88
N LEU A 179 -17.66 -0.01 10.98
CA LEU A 179 -16.23 -0.04 11.30
C LEU A 179 -15.89 1.06 12.34
N PRO A 180 -15.24 0.73 13.46
CA PRO A 180 -15.12 1.65 14.60
C PRO A 180 -14.30 2.89 14.28
N VAL A 181 -14.62 3.96 15.00
CA VAL A 181 -13.95 5.25 14.96
C VAL A 181 -12.52 5.10 15.50
N GLU A 182 -11.52 5.03 14.61
CA GLU A 182 -10.17 5.49 14.98
C GLU A 182 -10.34 6.94 15.47
N ARG A 183 -9.91 7.23 16.71
CA ARG A 183 -10.21 8.45 17.49
C ARG A 183 -10.52 9.65 16.60
N LYS A 184 -11.66 10.32 16.86
CA LYS A 184 -11.79 11.73 16.49
C LYS A 184 -10.52 12.42 16.97
N ALA A 185 -9.69 12.90 16.05
CA ALA A 185 -8.84 14.02 16.38
C ALA A 185 -9.82 15.10 16.82
N ILE A 186 -9.68 15.57 18.06
CA ILE A 186 -10.53 16.62 18.59
C ILE A 186 -10.12 17.88 17.84
N MET A 187 -10.72 18.09 16.66
CA MET A 187 -10.97 19.44 16.20
C MET A 187 -11.89 20.04 17.24
N TYR A 188 -11.29 20.78 18.17
CA TYR A 188 -11.98 21.95 18.70
C TYR A 188 -12.40 22.79 17.50
N ASP A 189 -13.66 23.19 17.47
CA ASP A 189 -14.13 24.23 16.56
C ASP A 189 -13.38 25.51 16.91
N TYR A 190 -12.27 25.74 16.20
CA TYR A 190 -11.69 27.07 16.13
C TYR A 190 -12.68 27.94 15.36
N LEU A 191 -13.48 28.70 16.13
CA LEU A 191 -14.16 29.88 15.63
C LEU A 191 -13.15 30.68 14.80
N ALA A 192 -13.53 30.96 13.55
CA ALA A 192 -12.65 31.52 12.56
C ALA A 192 -12.43 33.04 12.77
N ASP A 193 -11.81 33.41 13.89
CA ASP A 193 -11.12 34.70 14.00
C ASP A 193 -9.95 34.63 15.00
N THR A 194 -8.76 34.30 14.49
CA THR A 194 -7.47 34.75 15.05
C THR A 194 -6.34 34.42 14.06
N LYS A 195 -5.58 35.44 13.66
CA LYS A 195 -4.30 35.25 12.98
C LYS A 195 -3.25 34.91 14.05
N GLU A 196 -2.45 33.86 13.82
CA GLU A 196 -0.96 33.86 13.85
C GLU A 196 -0.40 32.41 13.84
N ARG A 197 0.49 32.08 12.89
CA ARG A 197 1.97 32.06 13.02
C ARG A 197 2.55 31.12 14.10
N GLY A 198 2.53 29.83 13.76
CA GLY A 198 3.62 28.84 13.90
C GLY A 198 4.61 28.87 15.08
N PHE A 199 4.59 27.78 15.86
CA PHE A 199 5.73 27.22 16.64
C PHE A 199 5.82 25.74 16.24
N SER A 200 6.91 25.22 15.67
CA SER A 200 8.22 24.90 16.26
C SER A 200 8.18 23.78 17.31
N VAL A 201 8.84 22.66 16.99
CA VAL A 201 8.95 21.44 17.81
C VAL A 201 9.63 21.70 19.15
N GLN A 202 8.99 21.29 20.25
CA GLN A 202 9.63 21.00 21.54
C GLN A 202 9.03 19.73 22.17
N ARG A 203 9.81 19.06 23.04
CA ARG A 203 9.51 17.74 23.60
C ARG A 203 8.28 17.76 24.52
N GLU A 204 7.49 16.69 24.46
CA GLU A 204 6.51 16.34 25.49
C GLU A 204 7.23 15.93 26.80
N PRO A 205 6.84 16.47 27.97
CA PRO A 205 7.02 15.82 29.26
C PRO A 205 5.80 14.93 29.60
N ASP A 206 5.99 13.99 30.54
CA ASP A 206 5.08 12.85 30.75
C ASP A 206 3.63 13.22 31.12
N ILE A 207 2.68 12.78 30.28
CA ILE A 207 1.24 12.88 30.53
C ILE A 207 0.80 11.78 31.51
N GLN A 208 1.21 11.91 32.77
CA GLN A 208 0.80 10.98 33.83
C GLN A 208 0.57 11.64 35.20
N LYS A 209 0.59 12.99 35.26
CA LYS A 209 0.39 13.79 36.49
C LYS A 209 -0.87 14.68 36.51
N LEU A 210 -1.79 14.51 35.55
CA LEU A 210 -3.03 15.31 35.42
C LEU A 210 -4.32 14.51 35.68
N TYR A 211 -4.24 13.43 36.45
CA TYR A 211 -5.39 12.55 36.76
C TYR A 211 -5.74 12.43 38.25
N TYR A 212 -5.11 13.24 39.11
CA TYR A 212 -5.44 13.36 40.54
C TYR A 212 -5.32 14.81 40.98
N GLU A 213 -6.44 15.53 40.93
CA GLU A 213 -6.90 16.55 41.90
C GLU A 213 -8.08 17.32 41.31
N GLU A 214 -9.30 16.85 41.60
CA GLU A 214 -10.51 17.69 41.58
C GLU A 214 -11.55 17.06 42.52
N GLU A 215 -11.36 17.26 43.83
CA GLU A 215 -12.41 16.96 44.81
C GLU A 215 -13.49 18.04 44.73
N VAL A 216 -14.64 17.69 44.16
CA VAL A 216 -15.86 18.50 44.24
C VAL A 216 -16.99 17.62 44.80
N LEU A 217 -17.66 18.12 45.83
CA LEU A 217 -18.68 17.41 46.61
C LEU A 217 -19.87 16.94 45.73
N PRO A 218 -20.42 15.72 45.95
CA PRO A 218 -21.43 15.16 45.07
C PRO A 218 -22.87 15.57 45.46
N ASP A 219 -23.55 16.28 44.55
CA ASP A 219 -25.00 16.42 44.60
C ASP A 219 -25.70 15.18 44.00
N SER A 220 -26.65 14.61 44.74
CA SER A 220 -27.06 13.19 44.61
C SER A 220 -27.95 12.85 43.41
N SER A 221 -28.27 13.80 42.52
CA SER A 221 -29.26 13.63 41.44
C SER A 221 -28.69 13.55 40.01
N THR A 222 -27.42 13.90 39.79
CA THR A 222 -26.77 13.84 38.46
C THR A 222 -26.09 12.51 38.16
N THR A 223 -25.70 11.77 39.20
CA THR A 223 -24.84 10.57 39.10
C THR A 223 -25.44 9.47 38.23
N GLU A 224 -26.76 9.27 38.22
CA GLU A 224 -27.41 8.27 37.36
C GLU A 224 -27.45 8.66 35.89
N LYS A 225 -27.62 9.95 35.57
CA LYS A 225 -27.66 10.43 34.18
C LYS A 225 -26.27 10.40 33.55
N THR A 226 -25.24 10.73 34.32
CA THR A 226 -23.84 10.59 33.88
C THR A 226 -23.48 9.11 33.72
N LYS A 227 -23.76 8.26 34.71
CA LYS A 227 -23.51 6.79 34.61
C LYS A 227 -24.34 6.10 33.51
N LYS A 228 -25.56 6.57 33.20
CA LYS A 228 -26.31 6.09 32.02
C LYS A 228 -25.66 6.53 30.71
N LYS A 229 -25.27 7.79 30.58
CA LYS A 229 -24.56 8.28 29.39
C LYS A 229 -23.20 7.63 29.19
N GLU A 230 -22.47 7.37 30.28
CA GLU A 230 -21.20 6.64 30.26
C GLU A 230 -21.43 5.17 29.88
N LYS A 231 -22.43 4.47 30.45
CA LYS A 231 -22.79 3.11 30.02
C LYS A 231 -23.34 3.02 28.59
N GLU A 232 -24.03 4.05 28.11
CA GLU A 232 -24.46 4.17 26.71
C GLU A 232 -23.30 4.49 25.78
N GLN A 233 -22.31 5.28 26.23
CA GLN A 233 -21.07 5.53 25.49
C GLN A 233 -20.14 4.32 25.47
N GLU A 234 -20.00 3.58 26.57
CA GLU A 234 -19.31 2.28 26.62
C GLU A 234 -19.99 1.25 25.72
N LYS A 235 -21.33 1.16 25.74
CA LYS A 235 -22.08 0.35 24.77
C LYS A 235 -21.87 0.80 23.33
N SER A 236 -21.72 2.10 23.07
CA SER A 236 -21.37 2.61 21.72
C SER A 236 -19.91 2.33 21.30
N LEU A 237 -19.07 1.88 22.24
CA LEU A 237 -17.67 1.50 22.04
C LEU A 237 -17.46 -0.03 21.97
N GLU A 238 -18.52 -0.83 22.15
CA GLU A 238 -18.48 -2.26 21.84
C GLU A 238 -18.12 -2.44 20.37
N ILE A 239 -16.96 -3.06 20.13
CA ILE A 239 -16.48 -3.34 18.77
C ILE A 239 -17.39 -4.42 18.19
N GLU A 240 -18.35 -3.99 17.38
CA GLU A 240 -19.32 -4.84 16.71
C GLU A 240 -18.59 -5.83 15.77
N LEU A 241 -18.35 -7.04 16.28
CA LEU A 241 -17.73 -8.12 15.53
C LEU A 241 -18.70 -8.58 14.43
N VAL A 242 -18.15 -8.95 13.27
CA VAL A 242 -18.97 -9.32 12.11
C VAL A 242 -19.64 -10.68 12.35
N SER A 243 -20.93 -10.66 12.69
CA SER A 243 -21.68 -11.85 13.11
C SER A 243 -21.83 -12.93 12.03
N LYS A 244 -21.94 -12.52 10.76
CA LYS A 244 -22.10 -13.41 9.58
C LYS A 244 -20.88 -13.34 8.65
N PRO A 245 -20.37 -14.46 8.09
CA PRO A 245 -19.34 -14.46 7.06
C PRO A 245 -19.67 -13.54 5.86
N GLN A 246 -18.73 -12.68 5.43
CA GLN A 246 -18.96 -11.67 4.37
C GLN A 246 -18.09 -11.85 3.11
N GLU A 247 -17.11 -12.75 3.14
CA GLU A 247 -16.13 -12.97 2.06
C GLU A 247 -16.02 -14.48 1.77
N TRP A 248 -15.22 -14.87 0.78
CA TRP A 248 -14.91 -16.29 0.50
C TRP A 248 -16.12 -17.20 0.25
N LEU A 249 -17.24 -16.65 -0.26
CA LEU A 249 -18.52 -17.37 -0.42
C LEU A 249 -19.03 -17.98 0.91
N GLY A 250 -18.71 -17.32 2.04
CA GLY A 250 -19.10 -17.74 3.38
C GLY A 250 -18.41 -19.02 3.83
N TRP A 251 -19.12 -19.83 4.63
CA TRP A 251 -18.56 -21.05 5.23
C TRP A 251 -18.39 -22.19 4.22
N ILE A 252 -19.30 -22.31 3.24
CA ILE A 252 -19.22 -23.34 2.18
C ILE A 252 -17.96 -23.10 1.35
N GLY A 253 -17.74 -21.87 0.88
CA GLY A 253 -16.52 -21.54 0.15
C GLY A 253 -15.27 -21.68 0.99
N ALA A 254 -15.30 -21.39 2.29
CA ALA A 254 -14.18 -21.67 3.19
C ALA A 254 -13.83 -23.17 3.26
N ILE A 255 -14.81 -24.09 3.29
CA ILE A 255 -14.55 -25.54 3.19
C ILE A 255 -13.90 -25.86 1.84
N CYS A 256 -14.53 -25.44 0.74
CA CYS A 256 -14.03 -25.72 -0.61
C CYS A 256 -12.61 -25.20 -0.82
N LEU A 257 -12.30 -24.00 -0.31
CA LEU A 257 -10.97 -23.38 -0.39
C LEU A 257 -9.94 -24.05 0.53
N THR A 258 -10.35 -24.60 1.67
CA THR A 258 -9.47 -25.40 2.55
C THR A 258 -8.94 -26.64 1.83
N ILE A 259 -9.74 -27.24 0.95
CA ILE A 259 -9.34 -28.39 0.11
C ILE A 259 -8.64 -27.91 -1.18
N LEU A 260 -9.20 -26.90 -1.86
CA LEU A 260 -8.69 -26.42 -3.14
C LEU A 260 -7.29 -25.81 -3.03
N LEU A 261 -6.96 -25.09 -1.95
CA LEU A 261 -5.66 -24.45 -1.76
C LEU A 261 -4.48 -25.44 -1.82
N PRO A 262 -4.43 -26.54 -1.03
CA PRO A 262 -3.37 -27.54 -1.16
C PRO A 262 -3.46 -28.34 -2.47
N CYS A 263 -4.66 -28.74 -2.91
CA CYS A 263 -4.82 -29.48 -4.16
C CYS A 263 -4.29 -28.70 -5.37
N ALA A 264 -4.55 -27.39 -5.43
CA ALA A 264 -4.09 -26.53 -6.51
C ALA A 264 -2.56 -26.39 -6.58
N ILE A 265 -1.79 -26.79 -5.57
CA ILE A 265 -0.32 -26.73 -5.64
C ILE A 265 0.30 -28.14 -5.66
N ILE A 266 -0.26 -29.10 -4.91
CA ILE A 266 0.26 -30.47 -4.84
C ILE A 266 -0.07 -31.26 -6.11
N LEU A 267 -1.24 -31.09 -6.74
CA LEU A 267 -1.58 -31.84 -7.97
C LEU A 267 -0.64 -31.51 -9.15
N PRO A 268 -0.29 -30.24 -9.44
CA PRO A 268 0.75 -29.94 -10.42
C PRO A 268 2.12 -30.53 -10.06
N GLN A 269 2.49 -30.59 -8.77
CA GLN A 269 3.74 -31.23 -8.35
C GLN A 269 3.72 -32.76 -8.59
N ILE A 270 2.57 -33.42 -8.41
CA ILE A 270 2.40 -34.84 -8.77
C ILE A 270 2.47 -35.05 -10.30
N SER A 271 1.98 -34.10 -11.11
CA SER A 271 2.14 -34.17 -12.58
C SER A 271 3.58 -34.03 -13.07
N CYS A 272 4.51 -33.61 -12.20
CA CYS A 272 5.94 -33.45 -12.46
C CYS A 272 6.77 -34.57 -11.80
N GLN A 273 6.50 -35.83 -12.18
CA GLN A 273 7.24 -37.01 -11.73
C GLN A 273 8.07 -37.62 -12.88
N ASN A 274 9.21 -38.24 -12.54
CA ASN A 274 10.11 -38.94 -13.48
C ASN A 274 10.53 -38.08 -14.69
N ASN A 275 10.99 -36.84 -14.43
CA ASN A 275 11.44 -35.86 -15.42
C ASN A 275 10.44 -35.61 -16.57
N LYS A 276 9.13 -35.75 -16.31
CA LYS A 276 8.08 -35.33 -17.23
C LYS A 276 7.05 -34.53 -16.46
N CYS A 277 6.69 -33.36 -16.96
CA CYS A 277 5.69 -32.47 -16.39
C CYS A 277 4.51 -32.36 -17.36
N LEU A 278 3.53 -33.25 -17.22
CA LEU A 278 2.34 -33.30 -18.09
C LEU A 278 1.08 -33.45 -17.24
N LEU A 279 0.15 -32.50 -17.38
CA LEU A 279 -1.17 -32.56 -16.74
C LEU A 279 -2.00 -33.80 -17.12
N PRO A 280 -2.06 -34.26 -18.39
CA PRO A 280 -2.77 -35.49 -18.73
C PRO A 280 -2.03 -36.73 -18.19
N GLY A 281 -2.72 -37.52 -17.36
CA GLY A 281 -2.19 -38.77 -16.83
C GLY A 281 -1.61 -38.67 -15.41
N LEU A 282 -2.27 -37.95 -14.49
CA LEU A 282 -1.96 -37.97 -13.05
C LEU A 282 -1.90 -39.42 -12.51
N LYS A 283 -0.68 -39.92 -12.29
CA LYS A 283 -0.43 -41.22 -11.66
C LYS A 283 -0.16 -41.04 -10.18
N PHE A 284 -1.16 -41.32 -9.36
CA PHE A 284 -0.98 -41.36 -7.91
C PHE A 284 -0.16 -42.59 -7.54
N SER A 285 0.98 -42.39 -6.89
CA SER A 285 1.74 -43.48 -6.28
C SER A 285 0.95 -44.02 -5.08
N THR A 286 0.84 -45.34 -4.97
CA THR A 286 0.24 -46.03 -3.80
C THR A 286 1.21 -46.14 -2.62
N LYS A 287 2.50 -45.88 -2.83
CA LYS A 287 3.53 -46.00 -1.78
C LYS A 287 3.63 -44.70 -0.97
N LEU A 288 3.49 -44.79 0.35
CA LEU A 288 3.62 -43.65 1.27
C LEU A 288 4.99 -42.96 1.18
N GLN A 289 6.06 -43.73 0.90
CA GLN A 289 7.44 -43.25 0.69
C GLN A 289 7.59 -42.23 -0.46
N SER A 290 6.63 -42.18 -1.39
CA SER A 290 6.58 -41.20 -2.47
C SER A 290 6.19 -39.79 -1.98
N TYR A 291 5.48 -39.70 -0.84
CA TYR A 291 5.00 -38.43 -0.27
C TYR A 291 5.70 -38.07 1.05
N PHE A 292 6.24 -39.05 1.78
CA PHE A 292 6.90 -38.85 3.06
C PHE A 292 8.28 -39.54 3.11
N ASN A 293 9.28 -38.83 3.62
CA ASN A 293 10.61 -39.34 3.92
C ASN A 293 11.08 -38.66 5.22
N LEU A 294 11.60 -39.43 6.18
CA LEU A 294 12.08 -38.91 7.46
C LEU A 294 13.22 -37.90 7.28
N TYR A 295 14.16 -38.15 6.37
CA TYR A 295 15.26 -37.22 6.10
C TYR A 295 14.76 -35.90 5.51
N ALA A 296 13.75 -35.94 4.62
CA ALA A 296 13.10 -34.74 4.09
C ALA A 296 12.32 -33.99 5.19
N ALA A 297 11.64 -34.71 6.09
CA ALA A 297 10.94 -34.10 7.22
C ALA A 297 11.92 -33.38 8.17
N LEU A 298 13.06 -34.02 8.51
CA LEU A 298 14.10 -33.43 9.34
C LEU A 298 14.76 -32.21 8.67
N ALA A 299 15.11 -32.31 7.38
CA ALA A 299 15.69 -31.19 6.63
C ALA A 299 14.73 -29.99 6.55
N TYR A 300 13.44 -30.23 6.28
CA TYR A 300 12.43 -29.19 6.22
C TYR A 300 12.17 -28.53 7.59
N ILE A 301 12.05 -29.33 8.66
CA ILE A 301 11.91 -28.79 10.03
C ILE A 301 13.16 -28.00 10.43
N SER A 302 14.36 -28.50 10.10
CA SER A 302 15.63 -27.77 10.32
C SER A 302 15.63 -26.42 9.61
N PHE A 303 15.23 -26.36 8.33
CA PHE A 303 15.07 -25.11 7.59
C PHE A 303 14.10 -24.13 8.28
N LEU A 304 12.91 -24.60 8.69
CA LEU A 304 11.95 -23.77 9.44
C LEU A 304 12.56 -23.24 10.75
N LEU A 305 13.28 -24.08 11.50
CA LEU A 305 13.95 -23.71 12.73
C LEU A 305 15.08 -22.68 12.48
N VAL A 306 15.89 -22.83 11.44
CA VAL A 306 16.93 -21.85 11.07
C VAL A 306 16.32 -20.48 10.75
N VAL A 307 15.22 -20.43 9.99
CA VAL A 307 14.52 -19.16 9.68
C VAL A 307 13.85 -18.56 10.92
N ALA A 308 13.32 -19.39 11.84
CA ALA A 308 12.76 -18.93 13.11
C ALA A 308 13.83 -18.42 14.10
N LEU A 309 14.91 -19.17 14.32
CA LEU A 309 16.01 -18.84 15.21
C LEU A 309 16.79 -17.62 14.73
N SER A 310 17.08 -17.52 13.43
CA SER A 310 17.69 -16.31 12.85
C SER A 310 16.82 -15.06 13.04
N SER A 311 15.49 -15.20 13.10
CA SER A 311 14.58 -14.08 13.40
C SER A 311 14.69 -13.58 14.86
N PHE A 312 15.29 -14.35 15.78
CA PHE A 312 15.64 -13.92 17.13
C PHE A 312 17.03 -13.31 17.26
N LEU A 313 17.96 -13.60 16.34
CA LEU A 313 19.32 -13.04 16.36
C LEU A 313 19.27 -11.50 16.41
N PRO A 314 20.18 -10.83 17.14
CA PRO A 314 20.18 -9.38 17.29
C PRO A 314 20.59 -8.59 16.03
N LEU A 315 20.56 -9.22 14.85
CA LEU A 315 20.88 -8.65 13.55
C LEU A 315 19.70 -7.87 12.95
N GLY A 316 20.00 -6.93 12.06
CA GLY A 316 19.01 -6.11 11.35
C GLY A 316 18.36 -5.00 12.19
N SER A 317 17.69 -4.07 11.50
CA SER A 317 17.07 -2.89 12.11
C SER A 317 15.73 -3.23 12.78
N VAL A 318 15.45 -2.62 13.93
CA VAL A 318 14.09 -2.62 14.52
C VAL A 318 13.30 -1.44 13.95
N VAL A 319 12.10 -1.69 13.45
CA VAL A 319 11.23 -0.69 12.83
C VAL A 319 9.82 -0.80 13.44
N ASP A 320 9.23 0.36 13.74
CA ASP A 320 7.84 0.44 14.18
C ASP A 320 6.87 0.17 13.01
N GLY A 321 5.91 -0.72 13.24
CA GLY A 321 4.76 -0.89 12.36
C GLY A 321 3.79 0.29 12.41
N MET A 322 2.79 0.27 11.53
CA MET A 322 1.71 1.25 11.57
C MET A 322 0.92 1.16 12.89
N GLN A 323 0.29 2.27 13.27
CA GLN A 323 -0.69 2.29 14.36
C GLN A 323 -1.82 1.29 14.08
N MET A 324 -2.00 0.34 14.99
CA MET A 324 -3.11 -0.62 15.00
C MET A 324 -3.96 -0.44 16.26
N ARG A 325 -5.08 -1.17 16.35
CA ARG A 325 -5.98 -1.19 17.53
C ARG A 325 -5.28 -1.66 18.81
N SER A 326 -4.27 -2.51 18.68
CA SER A 326 -3.40 -2.98 19.77
C SER A 326 -2.19 -2.09 20.05
N GLY A 327 -2.07 -0.92 19.42
CA GLY A 327 -0.90 -0.05 19.50
C GLY A 327 0.03 -0.14 18.28
N LYS A 328 1.27 0.34 18.41
CA LYS A 328 2.33 0.11 17.43
C LYS A 328 3.08 -1.15 17.81
N LEU A 329 3.24 -2.07 16.86
CA LEU A 329 4.06 -3.27 17.04
C LEU A 329 5.45 -3.04 16.46
N GLN A 330 6.49 -3.41 17.21
CA GLN A 330 7.87 -3.41 16.73
C GLN A 330 8.18 -4.68 15.93
N TYR A 331 8.99 -4.52 14.88
CA TYR A 331 9.42 -5.57 13.98
C TYR A 331 10.94 -5.51 13.78
N ARG A 332 11.64 -6.63 13.98
CA ARG A 332 13.05 -6.78 13.61
C ARG A 332 13.12 -7.21 12.15
N LEU A 333 13.74 -6.39 11.30
CA LEU A 333 13.89 -6.64 9.86
C LEU A 333 15.25 -7.25 9.59
N ASN A 334 15.28 -8.54 9.32
CA ASN A 334 16.52 -9.29 9.08
C ASN A 334 16.38 -10.35 7.98
N GLY A 335 15.34 -10.30 7.13
CA GLY A 335 15.12 -11.28 6.05
C GLY A 335 16.33 -11.46 5.13
N ALA A 336 16.99 -10.37 4.71
CA ALA A 336 18.21 -10.44 3.90
C ALA A 336 19.41 -11.08 4.62
N HIS A 337 19.53 -10.92 5.94
CA HIS A 337 20.59 -11.54 6.74
C HIS A 337 20.31 -13.05 6.93
N THR A 338 19.05 -13.44 7.14
CA THR A 338 18.65 -14.85 7.16
C THR A 338 18.90 -15.52 5.81
N LEU A 339 18.60 -14.85 4.69
CA LEU A 339 18.94 -15.36 3.36
C LEU A 339 20.44 -15.61 3.23
N LEU A 340 21.28 -14.62 3.58
CA LEU A 340 22.75 -14.79 3.53
C LEU A 340 23.22 -15.99 4.37
N LEU A 341 22.71 -16.14 5.60
CA LEU A 341 23.02 -17.27 6.47
C LEU A 341 22.62 -18.61 5.83
N VAL A 342 21.44 -18.69 5.23
CA VAL A 342 20.97 -19.90 4.54
C VAL A 342 21.83 -20.20 3.31
N LEU A 343 22.16 -19.21 2.47
CA LEU A 343 23.00 -19.41 1.28
C LEU A 343 24.45 -19.80 1.63
N VAL A 344 25.01 -19.22 2.70
CA VAL A 344 26.32 -19.64 3.21
C VAL A 344 26.25 -21.08 3.71
N SER A 345 25.23 -21.44 4.51
CA SER A 345 25.07 -22.81 5.02
C SER A 345 24.91 -23.86 3.90
N TYR A 346 24.15 -23.52 2.85
CA TYR A 346 24.01 -24.31 1.63
C TYR A 346 25.38 -24.53 0.97
N LYS A 347 26.12 -23.45 0.67
CA LYS A 347 27.40 -23.57 -0.03
C LYS A 347 28.47 -24.26 0.82
N THR A 348 28.46 -24.11 2.15
CA THR A 348 29.37 -24.86 3.02
C THR A 348 29.09 -26.36 3.00
N ALA A 349 27.83 -26.79 2.99
CA ALA A 349 27.49 -28.20 2.96
C ALA A 349 27.90 -28.87 1.64
N GLU A 350 27.69 -28.18 0.51
CA GLU A 350 28.21 -28.59 -0.80
C GLU A 350 29.76 -28.72 -0.80
N ILE A 351 30.48 -27.81 -0.13
CA ILE A 351 31.95 -27.91 0.02
C ILE A 351 32.37 -29.11 0.89
N PHE A 352 31.54 -29.53 1.85
CA PHE A 352 31.73 -30.75 2.64
C PHE A 352 31.29 -32.04 1.90
N GLY A 353 30.92 -31.96 0.62
CA GLY A 353 30.51 -33.12 -0.19
C GLY A 353 29.09 -33.61 0.11
N ILE A 354 28.26 -32.79 0.77
CA ILE A 354 26.84 -33.07 0.96
C ILE A 354 26.07 -32.50 -0.24
N ASP A 355 25.61 -33.38 -1.12
CA ASP A 355 24.78 -33.04 -2.28
C ASP A 355 23.38 -32.60 -1.83
N ILE A 356 23.26 -31.31 -1.50
CA ILE A 356 22.00 -30.67 -1.14
C ILE A 356 21.19 -30.36 -2.41
N THR A 357 21.86 -30.06 -3.51
CA THR A 357 21.27 -29.69 -4.80
C THR A 357 20.31 -30.77 -5.31
N ASN A 358 20.79 -32.01 -5.49
CA ASN A 358 19.96 -33.12 -5.96
C ASN A 358 18.96 -33.56 -4.87
N PHE A 359 19.38 -33.59 -3.59
CA PHE A 359 18.47 -33.90 -2.49
C PHE A 359 17.25 -32.98 -2.45
N ILE A 360 17.40 -31.68 -2.76
CA ILE A 360 16.25 -30.77 -2.84
C ILE A 360 15.31 -31.16 -3.96
N ILE A 361 15.84 -31.32 -5.18
CA ILE A 361 15.06 -31.51 -6.41
C ILE A 361 14.25 -32.81 -6.37
N ASP A 362 14.85 -33.89 -5.86
CA ASP A 362 14.21 -35.21 -5.70
C ASP A 362 13.12 -35.22 -4.63
N ASN A 363 13.20 -34.32 -3.64
CA ASN A 363 12.27 -34.26 -2.51
C ASN A 363 11.24 -33.13 -2.62
N LEU A 364 11.21 -32.33 -3.70
CA LEU A 364 10.27 -31.20 -3.86
C LEU A 364 8.79 -31.57 -3.64
N LEU A 365 8.33 -32.72 -4.16
CA LEU A 365 6.97 -33.20 -3.90
C LEU A 365 6.75 -33.49 -2.40
N ARG A 366 7.69 -34.19 -1.77
CA ARG A 366 7.64 -34.53 -0.33
C ARG A 366 7.63 -33.27 0.54
N PHE A 367 8.46 -32.27 0.21
CA PHE A 367 8.47 -30.98 0.89
C PHE A 367 7.16 -30.21 0.72
N SER A 368 6.50 -30.27 -0.45
CA SER A 368 5.20 -29.62 -0.64
C SER A 368 4.10 -30.22 0.27
N VAL A 369 4.10 -31.55 0.46
CA VAL A 369 3.19 -32.26 1.37
C VAL A 369 3.51 -31.95 2.83
N LEU A 370 4.79 -31.96 3.22
CA LEU A 370 5.25 -31.55 4.56
C LEU A 370 4.87 -30.10 4.88
N SER A 371 4.94 -29.21 3.89
CA SER A 371 4.56 -27.79 4.02
C SER A 371 3.07 -27.60 4.23
N TRP A 372 2.24 -28.41 3.57
CA TRP A 372 0.81 -28.46 3.82
C TRP A 372 0.46 -28.96 5.23
N ILE A 373 1.07 -30.07 5.66
CA ILE A 373 0.83 -30.67 6.98
C ILE A 373 1.25 -29.69 8.09
N THR A 374 2.46 -29.14 8.01
CA THR A 374 2.97 -28.16 8.99
C THR A 374 2.15 -26.86 9.00
N GLY A 375 1.70 -26.37 7.84
CA GLY A 375 0.83 -25.20 7.76
C GLY A 375 -0.54 -25.44 8.38
N THR A 376 -1.08 -26.65 8.21
CA THR A 376 -2.33 -27.09 8.85
C THR A 376 -2.17 -27.16 10.36
N ILE A 377 -1.14 -27.83 10.88
CA ILE A 377 -0.84 -27.91 12.32
C ILE A 377 -0.65 -26.51 12.94
N LEU A 378 0.11 -25.64 12.28
CA LEU A 378 0.32 -24.26 12.74
C LEU A 378 -1.01 -23.49 12.79
N SER A 379 -1.87 -23.64 11.79
CA SER A 379 -3.18 -22.96 11.77
C SER A 379 -4.10 -23.43 12.90
N ILE A 380 -4.08 -24.72 13.25
CA ILE A 380 -4.84 -25.28 14.38
C ILE A 380 -4.31 -24.69 15.70
N ALA A 381 -2.99 -24.68 15.90
CA ALA A 381 -2.37 -24.09 17.09
C ALA A 381 -2.70 -22.59 17.24
N LEU A 382 -2.64 -21.82 16.15
CA LEU A 382 -3.01 -20.40 16.12
C LEU A 382 -4.50 -20.18 16.36
N PHE A 383 -5.37 -21.07 15.88
CA PHE A 383 -6.81 -20.98 16.11
C PHE A 383 -7.17 -21.24 17.58
N ILE A 384 -6.54 -22.25 18.20
CA ILE A 384 -6.68 -22.55 19.64
C ILE A 384 -6.17 -21.39 20.49
N LYS A 385 -5.00 -20.82 20.16
CA LYS A 385 -4.47 -19.60 20.79
C LYS A 385 -5.45 -18.42 20.61
N GLY A 386 -6.00 -18.28 19.41
CA GLY A 386 -6.97 -17.26 19.02
C GLY A 386 -8.28 -17.26 19.82
N GLY A 387 -8.58 -18.33 20.58
CA GLY A 387 -9.72 -18.35 21.50
C GLY A 387 -9.52 -17.55 22.80
N ARG A 388 -8.30 -17.06 23.09
CA ARG A 388 -7.95 -16.34 24.34
C ARG A 388 -7.38 -14.94 24.13
N ILE A 389 -7.53 -14.37 22.94
CA ILE A 389 -6.93 -13.06 22.58
C ILE A 389 -7.84 -11.89 22.97
N PRO A 390 -7.29 -10.72 23.32
CA PRO A 390 -8.08 -9.51 23.54
C PRO A 390 -8.65 -8.96 22.22
N VAL A 391 -9.85 -8.34 22.30
CA VAL A 391 -10.60 -7.77 21.17
C VAL A 391 -9.78 -6.75 20.36
N SER A 392 -8.79 -6.10 20.98
CA SER A 392 -7.85 -5.17 20.32
C SER A 392 -6.95 -5.83 19.26
N THR A 393 -6.63 -7.13 19.42
CA THR A 393 -5.83 -7.93 18.47
C THR A 393 -6.67 -8.84 17.57
N ALA A 394 -7.94 -9.05 17.94
CA ALA A 394 -8.88 -9.88 17.20
C ALA A 394 -9.15 -9.35 15.79
N ASN A 395 -9.18 -10.26 14.82
CA ASN A 395 -9.52 -9.99 13.44
C ASN A 395 -11.05 -9.93 13.27
N ILE A 396 -11.57 -8.73 12.97
CA ILE A 396 -13.01 -8.47 12.77
C ILE A 396 -13.63 -9.42 11.72
N TYR A 397 -12.86 -9.82 10.70
CA TYR A 397 -13.32 -10.72 9.64
C TYR A 397 -13.16 -12.22 9.94
N GLY A 398 -12.51 -12.58 11.06
CA GLY A 398 -12.25 -13.97 11.46
C GLY A 398 -12.65 -14.22 12.91
N SER A 399 -13.70 -13.53 13.36
CA SER A 399 -14.31 -13.65 14.70
C SER A 399 -15.82 -13.55 14.52
N THR A 400 -16.34 -14.47 13.72
CA THR A 400 -17.74 -14.61 13.30
C THR A 400 -18.41 -15.74 14.08
N ASN A 401 -19.73 -15.89 13.95
CA ASN A 401 -20.43 -17.03 14.56
C ASN A 401 -20.21 -18.38 13.82
N ASN A 402 -19.18 -18.48 12.96
CA ASN A 402 -18.88 -19.69 12.20
C ASN A 402 -17.42 -20.14 12.36
N PHE A 403 -17.24 -21.28 13.04
CA PHE A 403 -15.94 -21.89 13.36
C PHE A 403 -15.06 -22.11 12.12
N ILE A 404 -15.64 -22.64 11.02
CA ILE A 404 -14.90 -23.03 9.82
C ILE A 404 -14.38 -21.78 9.10
N TYR A 405 -15.22 -20.75 9.01
CA TYR A 405 -14.84 -19.47 8.42
C TYR A 405 -13.75 -18.75 9.23
N ASP A 406 -13.88 -18.74 10.56
CA ASP A 406 -12.87 -18.21 11.47
C ASP A 406 -11.53 -18.97 11.39
N PHE A 407 -11.57 -20.29 11.18
CA PHE A 407 -10.38 -21.12 10.99
C PHE A 407 -9.67 -20.79 9.68
N TRP A 408 -10.43 -20.65 8.59
CA TRP A 408 -9.90 -20.23 7.28
C TRP A 408 -9.21 -18.85 7.36
N GLN A 409 -9.92 -17.85 7.89
CA GLN A 409 -9.48 -16.45 7.90
C GLN A 409 -8.49 -16.13 9.03
N GLY A 410 -8.61 -16.79 10.19
CA GLY A 410 -7.77 -16.58 11.38
C GLY A 410 -8.30 -15.53 12.34
N ARG A 411 -8.34 -15.89 13.64
CA ARG A 411 -8.83 -15.04 14.75
C ARG A 411 -7.91 -13.90 15.14
N GLU A 412 -6.60 -14.08 15.06
CA GLU A 412 -5.61 -13.04 15.39
C GLU A 412 -5.06 -12.42 14.10
N ILE A 413 -4.91 -11.08 14.05
CA ILE A 413 -4.33 -10.42 12.87
C ILE A 413 -2.85 -10.79 12.74
N ASN A 414 -2.05 -10.47 13.75
CA ASN A 414 -0.59 -10.67 13.77
C ASN A 414 -0.19 -11.49 15.00
N PRO A 415 -0.38 -12.83 14.98
CA PRO A 415 -0.04 -13.67 16.10
C PRO A 415 1.46 -13.67 16.39
N ARG A 416 1.78 -13.41 17.66
CA ARG A 416 3.14 -13.44 18.17
C ARG A 416 3.39 -14.63 19.09
N VAL A 417 4.62 -15.13 19.03
CA VAL A 417 5.23 -16.06 19.99
C VAL A 417 6.50 -15.36 20.49
N LEU A 418 6.53 -14.97 21.76
CA LEU A 418 7.54 -14.06 22.31
C LEU A 418 7.63 -12.76 21.46
N LYS A 419 8.80 -12.46 20.89
CA LYS A 419 9.02 -11.32 19.99
C LYS A 419 8.81 -11.64 18.51
N LEU A 420 8.58 -12.91 18.16
CA LEU A 420 8.46 -13.37 16.78
C LEU A 420 7.03 -13.20 16.27
N ASP A 421 6.87 -12.51 15.14
CA ASP A 421 5.60 -12.34 14.44
C ASP A 421 5.44 -13.45 13.39
N ILE A 422 4.46 -14.34 13.59
CA ILE A 422 4.33 -15.56 12.78
C ILE A 422 3.97 -15.24 11.32
N LYS A 423 3.27 -14.12 11.06
CA LYS A 423 2.95 -13.71 9.67
C LYS A 423 4.20 -13.25 8.91
N MET A 424 5.10 -12.55 9.58
CA MET A 424 6.40 -12.17 9.02
C MET A 424 7.30 -13.40 8.85
N LEU A 425 7.33 -14.31 9.84
CA LEU A 425 8.04 -15.59 9.72
C LEU A 425 7.59 -16.39 8.50
N LEU A 426 6.27 -16.61 8.36
CA LEU A 426 5.68 -17.32 7.22
C LEU A 426 6.14 -16.72 5.89
N SER A 427 6.11 -15.38 5.78
CA SER A 427 6.50 -14.69 4.54
C SER A 427 8.01 -14.81 4.25
N ARG A 428 8.87 -14.84 5.28
CA ARG A 428 10.31 -15.14 5.12
C ARG A 428 10.55 -16.56 4.67
N VAL A 429 9.87 -17.54 5.29
CA VAL A 429 9.94 -18.95 4.91
C VAL A 429 9.52 -19.14 3.46
N SER A 430 8.42 -18.50 3.02
CA SER A 430 7.99 -18.50 1.61
C SER A 430 9.12 -18.05 0.68
N VAL A 431 9.70 -16.88 0.93
CA VAL A 431 10.61 -16.23 -0.02
C VAL A 431 12.01 -16.83 0.01
N ILE A 432 12.53 -17.18 1.20
CA ILE A 432 13.83 -17.84 1.34
C ILE A 432 13.75 -19.29 0.84
N GLY A 433 12.62 -19.98 1.04
CA GLY A 433 12.38 -21.31 0.48
C GLY A 433 12.36 -21.28 -1.05
N THR A 434 11.69 -20.29 -1.66
CA THR A 434 11.76 -20.05 -3.11
C THR A 434 13.20 -19.86 -3.58
N MET A 435 13.98 -19.00 -2.90
CA MET A 435 15.39 -18.72 -3.25
C MET A 435 16.26 -19.98 -3.23
N VAL A 436 16.14 -20.82 -2.20
CA VAL A 436 16.90 -22.07 -2.09
C VAL A 436 16.56 -23.04 -3.21
N ILE A 437 15.27 -23.19 -3.52
CA ILE A 437 14.82 -24.11 -4.58
C ILE A 437 15.24 -23.60 -5.97
N ILE A 438 15.11 -22.30 -6.27
CA ILE A 438 15.50 -21.78 -7.59
C ILE A 438 17.02 -21.84 -7.80
N ILE A 439 17.81 -21.64 -6.75
CA ILE A 439 19.27 -21.82 -6.81
C ILE A 439 19.61 -23.29 -7.07
N ALA A 440 18.96 -24.24 -6.38
CA ALA A 440 19.16 -25.66 -6.68
C ALA A 440 18.80 -26.02 -8.13
N VAL A 441 17.69 -25.50 -8.66
CA VAL A 441 17.30 -25.70 -10.08
C VAL A 441 18.32 -25.10 -11.05
N MET A 442 18.84 -23.91 -10.77
CA MET A 442 19.89 -23.29 -11.61
C MET A 442 21.21 -24.08 -11.54
N LEU A 443 21.63 -24.50 -10.35
CA LEU A 443 22.84 -25.31 -10.18
C LEU A 443 22.71 -26.66 -10.89
N LYS A 444 21.56 -27.34 -10.77
CA LYS A 444 21.36 -28.62 -11.46
C LYS A 444 21.41 -28.47 -12.98
N SER A 445 20.81 -27.42 -13.52
CA SER A 445 20.91 -27.07 -14.95
C SER A 445 22.34 -26.74 -15.43
N SER A 446 23.31 -26.62 -14.52
CA SER A 446 24.74 -26.40 -14.83
C SER A 446 25.61 -27.65 -14.67
N GLU A 447 25.12 -28.69 -13.99
CA GLU A 447 25.84 -29.96 -13.80
C GLU A 447 25.85 -30.80 -15.08
N ASP A 448 24.79 -30.72 -15.88
CA ASP A 448 24.63 -31.52 -17.11
C ASP A 448 25.44 -30.96 -18.31
N VAL A 449 26.31 -29.96 -18.08
CA VAL A 449 27.24 -29.41 -19.07
C VAL A 449 28.61 -30.06 -18.92
N ASP A 450 28.97 -30.94 -19.85
CA ASP A 450 30.30 -31.55 -19.92
C ASP A 450 31.38 -30.48 -20.16
N PHE A 451 32.03 -30.03 -19.09
CA PHE A 451 33.20 -29.16 -19.15
C PHE A 451 34.45 -29.91 -19.63
N GLY A 452 34.45 -30.23 -20.93
CA GLY A 452 35.58 -30.84 -21.64
C GLY A 452 36.89 -30.15 -21.28
N GLY A 453 37.84 -30.93 -20.75
CA GLY A 453 38.89 -30.43 -19.86
C GLY A 453 39.72 -29.27 -20.40
N LEU A 454 39.54 -28.08 -19.80
CA LEU A 454 40.42 -26.92 -20.00
C LEU A 454 40.89 -26.40 -18.64
N SER A 455 42.04 -26.91 -18.18
CA SER A 455 42.57 -26.73 -16.83
C SER A 455 43.20 -25.36 -16.53
N ASN A 456 43.16 -24.41 -17.46
CA ASN A 456 43.77 -23.09 -17.34
C ASN A 456 42.81 -21.98 -17.80
N PHE A 457 42.90 -20.79 -17.16
CA PHE A 457 41.97 -19.64 -17.24
C PHE A 457 40.63 -19.74 -16.47
N LYS A 458 40.70 -19.85 -15.13
CA LYS A 458 39.50 -19.87 -14.25
C LYS A 458 38.48 -18.75 -14.52
N ASP A 459 38.92 -17.53 -14.80
CA ASP A 459 38.00 -16.38 -14.95
C ASP A 459 37.32 -16.33 -16.34
N LEU A 460 38.02 -16.77 -17.38
CA LEU A 460 37.50 -16.86 -18.75
C LEU A 460 36.63 -18.11 -18.94
N VAL A 461 36.99 -19.21 -18.26
CA VAL A 461 36.15 -20.40 -18.12
C VAL A 461 34.89 -20.09 -17.31
N ALA A 462 34.93 -19.28 -16.26
CA ALA A 462 33.71 -18.89 -15.53
C ALA A 462 32.73 -18.09 -16.41
N LEU A 463 33.23 -17.16 -17.23
CA LEU A 463 32.38 -16.41 -18.17
C LEU A 463 31.86 -17.29 -19.31
N LYS A 464 32.69 -18.19 -19.86
CA LYS A 464 32.27 -19.10 -20.92
C LYS A 464 31.29 -20.16 -20.39
N ALA A 465 31.54 -20.72 -19.21
CA ALA A 465 30.61 -21.60 -18.51
C ALA A 465 29.26 -20.91 -18.32
N PHE A 466 29.23 -19.64 -17.90
CA PHE A 466 28.01 -18.86 -17.79
C PHE A 466 27.26 -18.66 -19.13
N LEU A 467 27.97 -18.69 -20.27
CA LEU A 467 27.40 -18.60 -21.62
C LEU A 467 26.97 -19.97 -22.19
N ASP A 468 27.59 -21.06 -21.75
CA ASP A 468 27.22 -22.45 -22.07
C ASP A 468 26.09 -22.99 -21.15
N LEU A 469 25.66 -22.22 -20.13
CA LEU A 469 24.46 -22.50 -19.33
C LEU A 469 23.19 -22.44 -20.18
N ASN A 470 22.17 -23.23 -19.79
CA ASN A 470 20.82 -23.11 -20.34
C ASN A 470 20.27 -21.66 -20.17
N PRO A 471 20.16 -20.86 -21.25
CA PRO A 471 19.89 -19.43 -21.14
C PRO A 471 18.46 -19.17 -20.66
N THR A 472 17.53 -20.09 -20.94
CA THR A 472 16.12 -20.01 -20.54
C THR A 472 15.98 -20.20 -19.04
N ILE A 473 16.55 -21.28 -18.48
CA ILE A 473 16.50 -21.56 -17.04
C ILE A 473 17.23 -20.47 -16.25
N MET A 474 18.39 -20.00 -16.72
CA MET A 474 19.09 -18.89 -16.06
C MET A 474 18.29 -17.59 -16.09
N THR A 475 17.67 -17.24 -17.22
CA THR A 475 16.88 -16.01 -17.33
C THR A 475 15.69 -16.01 -16.37
N VAL A 476 14.91 -17.10 -16.33
CA VAL A 476 13.77 -17.24 -15.40
C VAL A 476 14.25 -17.31 -13.94
N GLY A 477 15.33 -18.04 -13.69
CA GLY A 477 15.93 -18.17 -12.37
C GLY A 477 16.36 -16.82 -11.81
N LEU A 478 17.09 -16.02 -12.59
CA LEU A 478 17.52 -14.67 -12.21
C LEU A 478 16.34 -13.72 -11.98
N MET A 479 15.28 -13.78 -12.79
CA MET A 479 14.05 -13.00 -12.56
C MET A 479 13.39 -13.35 -11.23
N LEU A 480 13.21 -14.64 -10.94
CA LEU A 480 12.58 -15.11 -9.71
C LEU A 480 13.45 -14.82 -8.49
N THR A 481 14.76 -15.01 -8.61
CA THR A 481 15.76 -14.61 -7.60
C THR A 481 15.69 -13.12 -7.30
N PHE A 482 15.60 -12.26 -8.33
CA PHE A 482 15.46 -10.82 -8.15
C PHE A 482 14.13 -10.44 -7.48
N TYR A 483 13.02 -11.03 -7.91
CA TYR A 483 11.69 -10.81 -7.31
C TYR A 483 11.67 -11.18 -5.81
N CYS A 484 12.28 -12.31 -5.45
CA CYS A 484 12.40 -12.74 -4.06
C CYS A 484 13.37 -11.87 -3.24
N PHE A 485 14.50 -11.46 -3.82
CA PHE A 485 15.44 -10.56 -3.15
C PHE A 485 14.84 -9.17 -2.89
N ASP A 486 14.11 -8.60 -3.85
CA ASP A 486 13.42 -7.31 -3.72
C ASP A 486 12.38 -7.31 -2.58
N TYR A 487 11.70 -8.44 -2.33
CA TYR A 487 10.84 -8.59 -1.16
C TYR A 487 11.61 -8.51 0.17
N LEU A 488 12.76 -9.20 0.27
CA LEU A 488 13.58 -9.24 1.49
C LEU A 488 14.36 -7.94 1.72
N TYR A 489 14.74 -7.23 0.66
CA TYR A 489 15.41 -5.94 0.73
C TYR A 489 14.43 -4.85 1.21
N PHE A 490 13.22 -4.80 0.65
CA PHE A 490 12.16 -3.87 1.07
C PHE A 490 11.19 -4.49 2.08
N GLU A 491 11.71 -5.27 3.05
CA GLU A 491 10.90 -5.94 4.06
C GLU A 491 10.06 -4.93 4.88
N ASP A 492 10.58 -3.72 5.09
CA ASP A 492 9.93 -2.64 5.84
C ASP A 492 8.64 -2.12 5.18
N VAL A 493 8.57 -2.16 3.84
CA VAL A 493 7.39 -1.78 3.04
C VAL A 493 6.24 -2.75 3.30
N THR A 494 6.54 -4.02 3.59
CA THR A 494 5.52 -5.04 3.90
C THR A 494 4.72 -4.68 5.15
N LEU A 495 5.29 -3.96 6.11
CA LEU A 495 4.60 -3.51 7.33
C LEU A 495 3.45 -2.53 7.06
N THR A 496 3.45 -1.83 5.92
CA THR A 496 2.34 -0.96 5.51
C THR A 496 1.36 -1.64 4.54
N SER A 497 1.59 -2.92 4.21
CA SER A 497 0.75 -3.72 3.31
C SER A 497 -0.61 -4.06 3.92
N PHE A 498 -1.59 -4.37 3.05
CA PHE A 498 -2.89 -4.86 3.49
C PHE A 498 -2.78 -6.20 4.26
N ARG A 499 -1.82 -7.06 3.90
CA ARG A 499 -1.60 -8.38 4.53
C ARG A 499 -1.27 -8.27 6.01
N VAL A 500 -0.33 -7.40 6.35
CA VAL A 500 0.10 -7.22 7.76
C VAL A 500 -0.98 -6.49 8.56
N LEU A 501 -1.65 -5.49 7.97
CA LEU A 501 -2.57 -4.62 8.72
C LEU A 501 -4.00 -5.17 8.89
N TYR A 502 -4.51 -5.94 7.92
CA TYR A 502 -5.96 -6.23 7.81
C TYR A 502 -6.33 -7.68 7.45
N GLU A 503 -5.36 -8.56 7.18
CA GLU A 503 -5.63 -10.00 6.98
C GLU A 503 -5.36 -10.78 8.27
N GLY A 504 -6.20 -11.77 8.58
CA GLY A 504 -5.97 -12.68 9.70
C GLY A 504 -4.88 -13.69 9.38
N THR A 505 -4.33 -14.31 10.42
CA THR A 505 -3.37 -15.42 10.27
C THR A 505 -4.05 -16.74 10.64
N GLY A 506 -4.86 -17.24 9.70
CA GLY A 506 -5.55 -18.53 9.79
C GLY A 506 -4.98 -19.56 8.82
N TYR A 507 -5.78 -20.59 8.51
CA TYR A 507 -5.42 -21.65 7.57
C TYR A 507 -4.90 -21.11 6.23
N MET A 508 -5.63 -20.16 5.63
CA MET A 508 -5.25 -19.54 4.36
C MET A 508 -3.82 -18.99 4.41
N THR A 509 -3.51 -18.16 5.42
CA THR A 509 -2.21 -17.49 5.54
C THR A 509 -1.09 -18.46 5.86
N CYS A 510 -1.33 -19.47 6.71
CA CYS A 510 -0.32 -20.47 7.09
C CYS A 510 0.01 -21.41 5.93
N VAL A 511 -1.02 -22.02 5.33
CA VAL A 511 -0.86 -23.02 4.27
C VAL A 511 -0.41 -22.36 2.96
N ALA A 512 -1.01 -21.24 2.55
CA ALA A 512 -0.53 -20.53 1.37
C ALA A 512 0.89 -19.97 1.58
N GLY A 513 1.28 -19.62 2.80
CA GLY A 513 2.64 -19.21 3.12
C GLY A 513 3.66 -20.33 2.94
N LEU A 514 3.45 -21.47 3.58
CA LEU A 514 4.43 -22.58 3.55
C LEU A 514 4.47 -23.30 2.20
N ILE A 515 3.35 -23.41 1.47
CA ILE A 515 3.35 -24.07 0.15
C ILE A 515 3.76 -23.10 -0.99
N TYR A 516 3.81 -21.78 -0.77
CA TYR A 516 4.20 -20.79 -1.79
C TYR A 516 5.47 -21.13 -2.59
N PRO A 517 6.58 -21.63 -1.99
CA PRO A 517 7.79 -21.96 -2.74
C PRO A 517 7.50 -22.90 -3.92
N PHE A 518 6.74 -23.95 -3.67
CA PHE A 518 6.41 -25.00 -4.65
C PHE A 518 5.41 -24.53 -5.72
N LEU A 519 4.67 -23.45 -5.48
CA LEU A 519 3.83 -22.86 -6.53
C LEU A 519 4.70 -22.08 -7.52
N VAL A 520 5.57 -21.19 -7.04
CA VAL A 520 6.35 -20.30 -7.93
C VAL A 520 7.53 -21.00 -8.60
N THR A 521 8.11 -22.03 -7.98
CA THR A 521 9.21 -22.80 -8.59
C THR A 521 8.74 -23.92 -9.53
N LEU A 522 7.42 -24.10 -9.70
CA LEU A 522 6.84 -25.08 -10.62
C LEU A 522 7.25 -24.82 -12.07
N GLY A 523 7.27 -23.56 -12.52
CA GLY A 523 7.73 -23.17 -13.86
C GLY A 523 9.20 -23.53 -14.09
N PRO A 524 10.14 -23.06 -13.26
CA PRO A 524 11.53 -23.49 -13.29
C PRO A 524 11.75 -25.01 -13.24
N ARG A 525 10.99 -25.74 -12.39
CA ARG A 525 11.02 -27.21 -12.33
C ARG A 525 10.55 -27.85 -13.65
N TYR A 526 9.50 -27.30 -14.28
CA TYR A 526 9.04 -27.75 -15.61
C TYR A 526 10.14 -27.54 -16.67
N LEU A 527 10.81 -26.38 -16.68
CA LEU A 527 11.85 -26.08 -17.67
C LEU A 527 13.06 -27.01 -17.54
N LEU A 528 13.46 -27.33 -16.31
CA LEU A 528 14.50 -28.33 -16.02
C LEU A 528 14.07 -29.73 -16.47
N ALA A 529 12.86 -30.16 -16.12
CA ALA A 529 12.35 -31.49 -16.45
C ALA A 529 12.15 -31.72 -17.97
N GLN A 530 11.85 -30.67 -18.73
CA GLN A 530 11.66 -30.73 -20.18
C GLN A 530 12.92 -30.28 -20.96
N GLU A 531 14.07 -30.12 -20.29
CA GLU A 531 15.38 -29.77 -20.87
C GLU A 531 15.35 -28.57 -21.84
N VAL A 532 14.53 -27.56 -21.52
CA VAL A 532 14.21 -26.46 -22.44
C VAL A 532 15.40 -25.52 -22.61
N ASN A 533 16.15 -25.66 -23.71
CA ASN A 533 17.32 -24.84 -24.05
C ASN A 533 17.14 -23.91 -25.27
N ASN A 534 16.15 -24.16 -26.13
CA ASN A 534 16.02 -23.55 -27.46
C ASN A 534 15.22 -22.22 -27.52
N THR A 535 15.07 -21.46 -26.42
CA THR A 535 14.32 -20.19 -26.47
C THR A 535 15.10 -19.10 -27.20
N SER A 536 14.47 -18.44 -28.18
CA SER A 536 15.09 -17.35 -28.94
C SER A 536 15.61 -16.21 -28.04
N PRO A 537 16.86 -15.72 -28.20
CA PRO A 537 17.39 -14.61 -27.40
C PRO A 537 16.55 -13.33 -27.47
N TRP A 538 15.90 -13.06 -28.62
CA TRP A 538 15.00 -11.92 -28.78
C TRP A 538 13.76 -12.03 -27.89
N MET A 539 13.24 -13.24 -27.73
CA MET A 539 12.10 -13.54 -26.89
C MET A 539 12.47 -13.45 -25.40
N LEU A 540 13.65 -13.95 -25.00
CA LEU A 540 14.18 -13.74 -23.65
C LEU A 540 14.37 -12.23 -23.36
N GLY A 541 14.95 -11.47 -24.29
CA GLY A 541 15.10 -10.01 -24.17
C GLY A 541 13.78 -9.26 -24.04
N PHE A 542 12.75 -9.66 -24.79
CA PHE A 542 11.40 -9.12 -24.65
C PHE A 542 10.78 -9.45 -23.29
N LEU A 543 10.93 -10.68 -22.79
CA LEU A 543 10.41 -11.07 -21.48
C LEU A 543 11.14 -10.36 -20.33
N ILE A 544 12.46 -10.13 -20.45
CA ILE A 544 13.22 -9.26 -19.55
C ILE A 544 12.65 -7.83 -19.56
N PHE A 545 12.37 -7.26 -20.73
CA PHE A 545 11.74 -5.94 -20.82
C PHE A 545 10.35 -5.90 -20.14
N VAL A 546 9.49 -6.89 -20.38
CA VAL A 546 8.16 -6.98 -19.73
C VAL A 546 8.30 -7.12 -18.21
N PHE A 547 9.23 -7.94 -17.73
CA PHE A 547 9.54 -8.08 -16.31
C PHE A 547 10.00 -6.76 -15.69
N CYS A 548 10.94 -6.04 -16.33
CA CYS A 548 11.41 -4.73 -15.87
C CYS A 548 10.31 -3.67 -15.83
N VAL A 549 9.40 -3.64 -16.82
CA VAL A 549 8.23 -2.75 -16.82
C VAL A 549 7.26 -3.11 -15.69
N GLY A 550 6.98 -4.41 -15.50
CA GLY A 550 6.17 -4.91 -14.38
C GLY A 550 6.76 -4.51 -13.03
N TYR A 551 8.07 -4.71 -12.85
CA TYR A 551 8.82 -4.33 -11.66
C TYR A 551 8.76 -2.83 -11.38
N PHE A 552 8.99 -1.99 -12.39
CA PHE A 552 8.90 -0.54 -12.24
C PHE A 552 7.51 -0.11 -11.73
N ILE A 553 6.43 -0.62 -12.34
CA ILE A 553 5.06 -0.32 -11.92
C ILE A 553 4.81 -0.83 -10.50
N TYR A 554 5.22 -2.06 -10.18
CA TYR A 554 5.07 -2.68 -8.86
C TYR A 554 5.77 -1.87 -7.75
N ARG A 555 7.08 -1.67 -7.90
CA ARG A 555 7.96 -1.11 -6.88
C ARG A 555 7.68 0.38 -6.68
N PHE A 556 7.51 1.15 -7.76
CA PHE A 556 7.15 2.57 -7.67
C PHE A 556 5.80 2.76 -6.96
N SER A 557 4.77 2.00 -7.36
CA SER A 557 3.43 2.11 -6.76
C SER A 557 3.42 1.73 -5.28
N ASN A 558 4.17 0.69 -4.90
CA ASN A 558 4.30 0.27 -3.50
C ASN A 558 5.07 1.30 -2.65
N LEU A 559 6.18 1.85 -3.15
CA LEU A 559 6.95 2.90 -2.44
C LEU A 559 6.13 4.18 -2.27
N GLN A 560 5.44 4.65 -3.32
CA GLN A 560 4.56 5.82 -3.25
C GLN A 560 3.47 5.66 -2.18
N LYS A 561 2.82 4.49 -2.14
CA LYS A 561 1.82 4.12 -1.11
C LYS A 561 2.44 4.02 0.30
N ASN A 562 3.66 3.51 0.42
CA ASN A 562 4.37 3.37 1.69
C ASN A 562 4.77 4.73 2.28
N ASN A 563 5.42 5.58 1.48
CA ASN A 563 5.85 6.92 1.86
C ASN A 563 4.65 7.76 2.29
N PHE A 564 3.56 7.72 1.51
CA PHE A 564 2.30 8.39 1.82
C PHE A 564 1.65 7.91 3.12
N ARG A 565 1.68 6.60 3.40
CA ARG A 565 1.14 6.03 4.65
C ARG A 565 1.98 6.36 5.87
N ARG A 566 3.32 6.38 5.75
CA ARG A 566 4.22 6.72 6.85
C ARG A 566 4.27 8.22 7.14
N ASN A 567 4.36 9.05 6.11
CA ASN A 567 4.40 10.51 6.25
C ASN A 567 3.65 11.22 5.11
N PRO A 568 2.34 11.49 5.26
CA PRO A 568 1.54 12.19 4.25
C PRO A 568 1.91 13.68 4.10
N PHE A 569 2.74 14.23 4.99
CA PHE A 569 3.24 15.61 4.94
C PHE A 569 4.65 15.72 4.31
N SER A 570 5.23 14.61 3.85
CA SER A 570 6.48 14.61 3.09
C SER A 570 6.32 15.40 1.77
N GLN A 571 7.40 16.06 1.32
CA GLN A 571 7.36 16.91 0.11
C GLN A 571 6.90 16.14 -1.14
N GLU A 572 7.22 14.85 -1.23
CA GLU A 572 6.72 13.96 -2.29
C GLU A 572 5.20 13.74 -2.18
N SER A 573 4.70 13.45 -0.97
CA SER A 573 3.27 13.20 -0.71
C SER A 573 2.41 14.44 -0.93
N LEU A 574 2.93 15.63 -0.65
CA LEU A 574 2.25 16.90 -0.89
C LEU A 574 2.07 17.24 -2.37
N ARG A 575 2.86 16.64 -3.28
CA ARG A 575 2.69 16.79 -4.74
C ARG A 575 1.63 15.85 -5.31
N LEU A 576 1.12 14.89 -4.54
CA LEU A 576 0.11 13.95 -5.00
C LEU A 576 -1.27 14.60 -4.92
N GLU A 577 -2.05 14.52 -6.01
CA GLU A 577 -3.49 14.76 -5.91
C GLU A 577 -4.09 13.67 -5.01
N THR A 578 -4.87 14.10 -4.02
CA THR A 578 -5.53 13.21 -3.05
C THR A 578 -6.98 13.61 -2.83
N LEU A 579 -7.85 12.61 -2.67
CA LEU A 579 -9.22 12.80 -2.18
C LEU A 579 -9.25 12.70 -0.64
N SER A 580 -9.74 13.74 0.04
CA SER A 580 -10.01 13.70 1.48
C SER A 580 -11.24 12.85 1.78
N THR A 581 -11.22 12.12 2.89
CA THR A 581 -12.36 11.32 3.37
C THR A 581 -12.91 11.88 4.68
N ASN A 582 -14.19 11.63 4.96
CA ASN A 582 -14.88 12.08 6.19
C ASN A 582 -14.23 11.55 7.48
N LYS A 583 -13.33 10.57 7.39
CA LYS A 583 -12.56 9.97 8.50
C LYS A 583 -11.13 10.52 8.60
N GLY A 584 -10.86 11.70 8.04
CA GLY A 584 -9.57 12.40 8.08
C GLY A 584 -8.43 11.79 7.24
N LYS A 585 -8.59 10.56 6.75
CA LYS A 585 -7.61 9.91 5.86
C LYS A 585 -7.76 10.42 4.43
N LYS A 586 -6.66 10.37 3.67
CA LYS A 586 -6.59 10.77 2.26
C LYS A 586 -6.37 9.56 1.36
N ILE A 587 -6.90 9.59 0.14
CA ILE A 587 -6.75 8.55 -0.89
C ILE A 587 -5.94 9.17 -2.04
N ILE A 588 -4.89 8.50 -2.52
CA ILE A 588 -4.10 8.95 -3.67
C ILE A 588 -4.92 8.76 -4.95
N ILE A 589 -5.02 9.80 -5.78
CA ILE A 589 -5.78 9.77 -7.05
C ILE A 589 -4.95 10.22 -8.26
N SER A 590 -3.62 10.26 -8.10
CA SER A 590 -2.63 10.68 -9.10
C SER A 590 -1.60 9.60 -9.40
N GLY A 591 -0.82 9.78 -10.48
CA GLY A 591 0.13 8.77 -10.96
C GLY A 591 -0.56 7.47 -11.38
N PHE A 592 0.06 6.32 -11.13
CA PHE A 592 -0.55 5.03 -11.46
C PHE A 592 -1.86 4.76 -10.70
N TRP A 593 -2.01 5.27 -9.47
CA TRP A 593 -3.26 5.16 -8.69
C TRP A 593 -4.40 6.02 -9.26
N GLY A 594 -4.09 7.02 -10.10
CA GLY A 594 -5.07 7.76 -10.91
C GLY A 594 -5.48 7.06 -12.21
N LEU A 595 -4.76 6.00 -12.63
CA LEU A 595 -5.04 5.25 -13.86
C LEU A 595 -5.85 3.98 -13.59
N ILE A 596 -5.50 3.27 -12.52
CA ILE A 596 -6.10 2.00 -12.06
C ILE A 596 -6.04 1.93 -10.53
N ARG A 597 -6.98 1.25 -9.88
CA ARG A 597 -7.05 1.23 -8.41
C ARG A 597 -5.97 0.38 -7.73
N HIS A 598 -5.35 -0.57 -8.44
CA HIS A 598 -4.33 -1.49 -7.94
C HIS A 598 -3.15 -1.68 -8.92
N PRO A 599 -2.36 -0.63 -9.22
CA PRO A 599 -1.24 -0.73 -10.13
C PRO A 599 -0.13 -1.65 -9.64
N ASN A 600 0.03 -1.77 -8.32
CA ASN A 600 0.94 -2.75 -7.73
C ASN A 600 0.53 -4.21 -8.01
N TYR A 601 -0.75 -4.50 -8.28
CA TYR A 601 -1.17 -5.85 -8.71
C TYR A 601 -0.93 -6.06 -10.21
N LEU A 602 -1.10 -5.03 -11.04
CA LEU A 602 -0.75 -5.10 -12.47
C LEU A 602 0.76 -5.39 -12.66
N GLY A 603 1.64 -4.71 -11.93
CA GLY A 603 3.08 -4.94 -12.00
C GLY A 603 3.48 -6.36 -11.57
N ASP A 604 2.84 -6.88 -10.51
CA ASP A 604 3.03 -8.25 -10.01
C ASP A 604 2.61 -9.29 -11.06
N ILE A 605 1.44 -9.11 -11.68
CA ILE A 605 0.94 -9.97 -12.77
C ILE A 605 1.92 -9.96 -13.96
N LEU A 606 2.39 -8.78 -14.41
CA LEU A 606 3.34 -8.67 -15.52
C LEU A 606 4.66 -9.41 -15.23
N MET A 607 5.21 -9.29 -14.03
CA MET A 607 6.42 -10.04 -13.64
C MET A 607 6.17 -11.56 -13.63
N ASN A 608 5.06 -12.03 -13.07
CA ASN A 608 4.74 -13.45 -13.00
C ASN A 608 4.54 -14.06 -14.41
N TRP A 609 3.84 -13.36 -15.32
CA TRP A 609 3.68 -13.84 -16.70
C TRP A 609 4.99 -13.80 -17.50
N ALA A 610 5.84 -12.80 -17.31
CA ALA A 610 7.15 -12.73 -17.98
C ALA A 610 8.05 -13.94 -17.66
N MET A 611 7.98 -14.46 -16.42
CA MET A 611 8.76 -15.63 -15.99
C MET A 611 8.29 -16.97 -16.57
N VAL A 612 7.03 -17.07 -17.03
CA VAL A 612 6.45 -18.36 -17.51
C VAL A 612 6.22 -18.41 -19.02
N LEU A 613 6.18 -17.27 -19.72
CA LEU A 613 5.96 -17.21 -21.17
C LEU A 613 7.19 -17.63 -22.02
N VAL A 614 8.22 -18.23 -21.42
CA VAL A 614 9.51 -18.53 -22.07
C VAL A 614 9.51 -19.68 -23.09
N THR A 615 8.42 -20.45 -23.22
CA THR A 615 8.29 -21.49 -24.25
C THR A 615 7.17 -21.24 -25.25
N LEU A 616 6.10 -20.54 -24.83
CA LEU A 616 4.83 -20.43 -25.56
C LEU A 616 4.18 -21.80 -25.91
N ASN A 617 4.59 -22.87 -25.23
CA ASN A 617 3.98 -24.21 -25.35
C ASN A 617 2.54 -24.21 -24.79
N ASN A 618 1.76 -25.24 -25.11
CA ASN A 618 0.38 -25.39 -24.61
C ASN A 618 0.28 -26.04 -23.21
N ASP A 619 1.41 -26.30 -22.54
CA ASP A 619 1.43 -27.00 -21.24
C ASP A 619 1.02 -26.10 -20.07
N LEU A 620 -0.18 -26.34 -19.54
CA LEU A 620 -0.77 -25.56 -18.45
C LEU A 620 0.09 -25.51 -17.17
N VAL A 621 0.91 -26.55 -16.93
CA VAL A 621 1.80 -26.65 -15.74
C VAL A 621 2.74 -25.44 -15.64
N LEU A 622 3.29 -24.99 -16.77
CA LEU A 622 4.24 -23.87 -16.81
C LEU A 622 3.57 -22.54 -16.39
N TYR A 623 2.35 -22.29 -16.89
CA TYR A 623 1.61 -21.04 -16.62
C TYR A 623 0.87 -21.04 -15.29
N TRP A 624 0.79 -22.18 -14.61
CA TRP A 624 -0.07 -22.38 -13.44
C TRP A 624 0.19 -21.38 -12.31
N SER A 625 1.47 -21.05 -12.04
CA SER A 625 1.85 -20.07 -11.02
C SER A 625 1.34 -18.66 -11.36
N ALA A 626 1.48 -18.22 -12.60
CA ALA A 626 1.01 -16.91 -13.07
C ALA A 626 -0.52 -16.83 -13.14
N LEU A 627 -1.21 -17.92 -13.50
CA LEU A 627 -2.66 -18.03 -13.43
C LEU A 627 -3.16 -17.92 -11.98
N CYS A 628 -2.60 -18.69 -11.05
CA CYS A 628 -2.91 -18.59 -9.63
C CYS A 628 -2.66 -17.17 -9.08
N CYS A 629 -1.53 -16.55 -9.43
CA CYS A 629 -1.22 -15.16 -9.05
C CYS A 629 -2.30 -14.19 -9.57
N THR A 630 -2.64 -14.27 -10.86
CA THR A 630 -3.65 -13.42 -11.50
C THR A 630 -5.02 -13.55 -10.84
N LEU A 631 -5.49 -14.78 -10.60
CA LEU A 631 -6.79 -15.05 -9.98
C LEU A 631 -6.83 -14.59 -8.51
N VAL A 632 -5.79 -14.85 -7.73
CA VAL A 632 -5.69 -14.41 -6.32
C VAL A 632 -5.66 -12.89 -6.23
N LEU A 633 -4.92 -12.20 -7.11
CA LEU A 633 -4.86 -10.74 -7.14
C LEU A 633 -6.18 -10.10 -7.64
N ALA A 634 -6.87 -10.71 -8.60
CA ALA A 634 -8.19 -10.26 -9.03
C ALA A 634 -9.25 -10.39 -7.91
N HIS A 635 -9.33 -11.55 -7.25
CA HIS A 635 -10.20 -11.76 -6.09
C HIS A 635 -9.84 -10.80 -4.94
N ARG A 636 -8.53 -10.59 -4.68
CA ARG A 636 -8.06 -9.61 -3.70
C ARG A 636 -8.50 -8.19 -4.03
N ALA A 637 -8.41 -7.76 -5.29
CA ALA A 637 -8.84 -6.41 -5.70
C ALA A 637 -10.34 -6.18 -5.47
N LEU A 638 -11.19 -7.17 -5.76
CA LEU A 638 -12.64 -7.11 -5.49
C LEU A 638 -12.94 -6.98 -3.98
N ARG A 639 -12.26 -7.79 -3.17
CA ARG A 639 -12.39 -7.77 -1.70
C ARG A 639 -11.87 -6.46 -1.09
N ASP A 640 -10.68 -6.02 -1.50
CA ASP A 640 -10.08 -4.76 -1.07
C ASP A 640 -11.02 -3.58 -1.43
N ASN A 641 -11.63 -3.60 -2.62
CA ASN A 641 -12.63 -2.62 -3.05
C ASN A 641 -13.89 -2.64 -2.16
N SER A 642 -14.44 -3.81 -1.83
CA SER A 642 -15.58 -3.94 -0.90
C SER A 642 -15.25 -3.40 0.49
N ARG A 643 -14.07 -3.73 1.04
CA ARG A 643 -13.60 -3.21 2.33
C ARG A 643 -13.38 -1.70 2.30
N CYS A 644 -12.84 -1.15 1.21
CA CYS A 644 -12.62 0.28 1.06
C CYS A 644 -13.93 1.07 0.88
N HIS A 645 -14.92 0.52 0.18
CA HIS A 645 -16.28 1.08 0.11
C HIS A 645 -16.90 1.19 1.50
N LYS A 646 -16.95 0.07 2.26
CA LYS A 646 -17.41 0.05 3.67
C LYS A 646 -16.62 1.01 4.57
N ARG A 647 -15.32 1.23 4.30
CA ARG A 647 -14.46 2.11 5.11
C ARG A 647 -14.71 3.60 4.85
N TYR A 648 -14.78 4.02 3.59
CA TYR A 648 -14.76 5.44 3.19
C TYR A 648 -16.09 5.96 2.59
N GLY A 649 -17.07 5.10 2.32
CA GLY A 649 -18.40 5.47 1.81
C GLY A 649 -18.34 6.27 0.52
N ALA A 650 -19.08 7.38 0.46
CA ALA A 650 -19.15 8.28 -0.69
C ALA A 650 -17.78 8.76 -1.22
N ALA A 651 -16.75 8.86 -0.37
CA ALA A 651 -15.41 9.19 -0.83
C ALA A 651 -14.77 8.05 -1.67
N TRP A 652 -15.10 6.78 -1.38
CA TRP A 652 -14.70 5.66 -2.24
C TRP A 652 -15.47 5.65 -3.56
N GLU A 653 -16.76 5.98 -3.54
CA GLU A 653 -17.59 6.06 -4.75
C GLU A 653 -17.07 7.15 -5.70
N ASN A 654 -16.78 8.34 -5.17
CA ASN A 654 -16.12 9.41 -5.92
C ASN A 654 -14.74 9.00 -6.48
N TYR A 655 -13.98 8.18 -5.76
CA TYR A 655 -12.73 7.62 -6.27
C TYR A 655 -12.97 6.62 -7.42
N CYS A 656 -13.92 5.69 -7.27
CA CYS A 656 -14.29 4.72 -8.31
C CYS A 656 -14.86 5.36 -9.57
N LEU A 657 -15.57 6.49 -9.47
CA LEU A 657 -16.06 7.26 -10.62
C LEU A 657 -14.90 7.86 -11.45
N ARG A 658 -13.85 8.36 -10.78
CA ARG A 658 -12.62 8.88 -11.41
C ARG A 658 -11.74 7.75 -11.96
N VAL A 659 -11.47 6.74 -11.14
CA VAL A 659 -10.55 5.63 -11.44
C VAL A 659 -11.36 4.34 -11.55
N ARG A 660 -11.91 4.08 -12.76
CA ARG A 660 -12.93 3.03 -12.98
C ARG A 660 -12.40 1.60 -12.94
N SER A 661 -11.20 1.34 -13.44
CA SER A 661 -10.60 0.00 -13.51
C SER A 661 -9.83 -0.38 -12.23
N LEU A 662 -9.91 -1.65 -11.83
CA LEU A 662 -9.19 -2.25 -10.71
C LEU A 662 -7.70 -2.46 -11.05
N ILE A 663 -7.41 -3.20 -12.12
CA ILE A 663 -6.07 -3.69 -12.48
C ILE A 663 -5.77 -3.42 -13.97
N PHE A 664 -6.68 -3.78 -14.88
CA PHE A 664 -6.48 -3.64 -16.31
C PHE A 664 -7.36 -2.52 -16.86
N LYS A 665 -6.73 -1.43 -17.30
CA LYS A 665 -7.41 -0.23 -17.79
C LYS A 665 -8.36 -0.59 -18.94
N ARG A 666 -9.65 -0.27 -18.77
CA ARG A 666 -10.80 -0.60 -19.65
C ARG A 666 -11.22 -2.08 -19.73
N ILE A 667 -10.63 -2.98 -18.93
CA ILE A 667 -10.98 -4.41 -18.90
C ILE A 667 -11.53 -4.81 -17.52
N PHE A 668 -10.75 -4.57 -16.46
CA PHE A 668 -11.06 -4.96 -15.08
C PHE A 668 -10.59 -3.90 -14.09
#